data_AF-A0A5C5VB85-F1
#
_entry.id   AF-A0A5C5VB85-F1
#
_cell.length_a   1.000
_cell.length_b   1.000
_cell.length_c   1.000
_cell.angle_alpha   90.00
_cell.angle_beta   90.00
_cell.angle_gamma   90.00
#
_symmetry.space_group_name_H-M   'P 1'
#
loop_
_entity.id
_entity.type
_entity.pdbx_description
1 polymer ?
#
loop_
_entity_poly.entity_id
_entity_poly.type
_entity_poly.pdbx_seq_one_letter_code
_entity_poly.pdbx_strand_id
1 'polypeptide(L)'
;MMKTSMTARAARQTAVAFFLTIAAGPACWSQGLTYVDADDGFFSLSTNVSPLSAFELSGSVNSTDNLWHLREVPAYEDTTGVQFLYEATGNSAEGGEDVPEVMQTISGLTSGVSYDLYAVYWTNGESWVIQTGTTSGNLTFYDAFGTKANATAGVAAGSAVWSSPPLIDGAAAFTSEDRTAYLGYAGTVVADANGEATLFVDDNPGGGTGSGDRTWWDGAAYIESSFEIAPIAQINRADGTLTLSNDTGQPLEFTSISITSAAAGLDAAEWTTITDNYDQGAAGGVDTDAWEVTAPVDAPLPNFTGALTEIESATGAGGASLASGSSLDLGAVWQDTIYDDVQVALTLASGTTLTLAAQYTGDAHLPGDFDNSGDVTLADYLTLSANLHTDIAGLGQAESYLLGNMNGDGVIDYGDFVAFSNAFPGNLQAAIDAAAAPEPGAVSLLLGAVFAWLTGRRPQRLALAWAVARQNNQQRLLGKACSMRQISTPVLAAAFVALALLPAAQAADVSLNADDGFGASSFNAAGQWSNGQAPAAGNDYFTGDFRVRTPADGGSYTFGGDSLTINNNTELTDGTLFGLSYKGTGAEGTITIDNLILDGGSINHINGTGDIFNLAGSINVVSDSVIFARQGPINVLADVSGSATITNPGSDGAGRTLTFQSSSNTFDGDIINNGRFALAAGANLNFTIGASGVNNSVTGAGAETIYDGVFNLDLSGASSNNGDSWAIAAADNQTFGGNFSIAGFADLGDVWVGDGYLFDTATGVLSVGEGPERLTLRVMSNGQMQIVNDGDSASYDINYYEIRSESGALTTSGWSGIDGGAAPSEVSWEQAGGSDANLLAETNLSGSAAFGPSDSLSLGGGYAGPTADDLEFYYGAPGSDQLVRGYIEFVQSAGLPGDFNSDGIVNAADYTVWRDALGGPDDEDTALGMNGDGSGVVDQGDYNLWRQNYGATSAPEAGATSTPEPASAVLVAVATLAGVRRRRRG
;
A
#
# COMPACT_ATOMS: atom_id res chain seq x y z
N MET A 1 -29.25 25.80 70.02
CA MET A 1 -28.97 26.92 70.95
C MET A 1 -28.77 28.18 70.11
N MET A 2 -29.18 29.36 70.59
CA MET A 2 -28.99 30.70 69.95
C MET A 2 -29.72 30.83 68.57
N LYS A 3 -30.45 31.90 68.18
CA LYS A 3 -30.23 33.38 68.17
C LYS A 3 -29.05 33.76 67.26
N THR A 4 -29.16 34.68 66.30
CA THR A 4 -29.88 35.99 66.19
C THR A 4 -30.44 36.23 64.76
N SER A 5 -31.63 36.79 64.52
CA SER A 5 -32.01 38.24 64.40
C SER A 5 -31.05 39.11 63.55
N MET A 6 -31.49 40.02 62.66
CA MET A 6 -32.54 41.04 62.89
C MET A 6 -33.11 41.71 61.59
N THR A 7 -34.19 42.50 61.76
CA THR A 7 -34.89 43.41 60.80
C THR A 7 -33.99 44.41 60.04
N ALA A 8 -34.36 45.12 58.96
CA ALA A 8 -35.64 45.71 58.48
C ALA A 8 -35.56 46.01 56.93
N ARG A 9 -36.41 46.76 56.20
CA ARG A 9 -37.46 47.77 56.48
C ARG A 9 -38.37 47.96 55.25
N ALA A 10 -39.60 48.46 55.40
CA ALA A 10 -40.57 48.62 54.30
C ALA A 10 -40.68 50.06 53.72
N ALA A 11 -41.10 50.16 52.46
CA ALA A 11 -41.64 51.36 51.81
C ALA A 11 -42.91 51.01 51.00
N ARG A 12 -43.79 51.98 50.73
CA ARG A 12 -45.07 51.82 50.02
C ARG A 12 -45.16 52.83 48.86
N GLN A 13 -45.79 52.47 47.74
CA GLN A 13 -47.07 53.05 47.25
C GLN A 13 -47.30 52.78 45.75
N THR A 14 -48.53 52.38 45.38
CA THR A 14 -49.30 52.59 44.11
C THR A 14 -48.60 52.61 42.74
N ALA A 15 -49.16 52.06 41.66
CA ALA A 15 -50.60 52.01 41.33
C ALA A 15 -51.01 50.90 40.33
N VAL A 16 -52.31 50.61 40.29
CA VAL A 16 -53.11 50.03 39.18
C VAL A 16 -52.46 48.92 38.34
N ALA A 17 -52.83 47.67 38.63
CA ALA A 17 -52.81 46.58 37.65
C ALA A 17 -54.18 46.47 36.97
N PHE A 18 -54.21 46.37 35.65
CA PHE A 18 -55.42 46.07 34.87
C PHE A 18 -55.69 44.56 34.94
N PHE A 19 -56.88 44.14 35.39
CA PHE A 19 -57.31 42.75 35.23
C PHE A 19 -57.75 42.51 33.78
N LEU A 20 -56.79 42.15 32.92
CA LEU A 20 -57.09 41.49 31.65
C LEU A 20 -57.00 39.98 31.90
N THR A 21 -58.14 39.31 31.91
CA THR A 21 -58.19 37.83 31.92
C THR A 21 -57.75 37.30 30.56
N ILE A 22 -56.45 37.07 30.41
CA ILE A 22 -55.94 36.09 29.45
C ILE A 22 -56.42 34.72 29.95
N ALA A 23 -57.15 34.00 29.11
CA ALA A 23 -57.53 32.63 29.43
C ALA A 23 -56.26 31.76 29.44
N ALA A 24 -56.19 30.79 30.34
CA ALA A 24 -55.19 29.73 30.19
C ALA A 24 -55.46 29.02 28.86
N GLY A 25 -54.45 28.97 27.99
CA GLY A 25 -54.47 28.06 26.85
C GLY A 25 -54.45 26.60 27.34
N PRO A 26 -54.60 25.62 26.42
CA PRO A 26 -54.23 24.25 26.72
C PRO A 26 -52.76 24.17 27.16
N ALA A 27 -52.39 23.07 27.82
CA ALA A 27 -51.02 22.86 28.26
C ALA A 27 -50.03 22.91 27.08
N CYS A 28 -48.78 23.25 27.37
CA CYS A 28 -47.68 23.04 26.45
C CYS A 28 -47.57 21.53 26.22
N TRP A 29 -47.76 21.08 24.98
CA TRP A 29 -47.51 19.70 24.59
C TRP A 29 -45.99 19.51 24.46
N SER A 30 -45.49 18.36 24.91
CA SER A 30 -44.10 17.95 24.73
C SER A 30 -43.84 17.61 23.25
N GLN A 31 -42.70 18.04 22.70
CA GLN A 31 -42.30 17.81 21.30
C GLN A 31 -40.86 17.28 21.28
N GLY A 32 -40.51 16.49 20.25
CA GLY A 32 -39.48 15.46 20.35
C GLY A 32 -40.08 14.11 20.78
N LEU A 33 -39.39 13.00 20.48
CA LEU A 33 -39.90 11.62 20.65
C LEU A 33 -40.40 11.34 22.08
N THR A 34 -41.57 10.71 22.17
CA THR A 34 -42.11 10.17 23.42
C THR A 34 -41.97 8.64 23.42
N TYR A 35 -41.22 8.10 24.38
CA TYR A 35 -41.11 6.66 24.63
C TYR A 35 -42.38 6.11 25.29
N VAL A 36 -42.77 4.91 24.89
CA VAL A 36 -43.86 4.12 25.47
C VAL A 36 -43.34 2.70 25.67
N ASP A 37 -43.04 2.38 26.92
CA ASP A 37 -42.57 1.08 27.38
C ASP A 37 -43.54 -0.06 27.03
N ALA A 38 -43.03 -1.22 26.63
CA ALA A 38 -43.86 -2.41 26.41
C ALA A 38 -44.18 -3.16 27.72
N ASP A 39 -43.36 -3.05 28.77
CA ASP A 39 -43.71 -3.53 30.13
C ASP A 39 -44.24 -2.38 31.00
N ASP A 40 -45.54 -2.39 31.33
CA ASP A 40 -46.10 -1.46 32.32
C ASP A 40 -45.89 -1.90 33.78
N GLY A 41 -45.27 -3.08 34.01
CA GLY A 41 -44.39 -3.31 35.15
C GLY A 41 -44.45 -4.72 35.78
N PHE A 42 -43.27 -5.31 36.00
CA PHE A 42 -42.93 -6.41 36.95
C PHE A 42 -44.06 -7.43 37.21
N PHE A 43 -44.26 -8.34 36.25
CA PHE A 43 -45.25 -9.44 36.28
C PHE A 43 -46.74 -9.00 36.34
N SER A 44 -47.04 -7.71 36.10
CA SER A 44 -48.36 -7.32 35.59
C SER A 44 -48.46 -7.71 34.12
N LEU A 45 -49.64 -8.10 33.64
CA LEU A 45 -49.87 -8.20 32.20
C LEU A 45 -49.98 -6.78 31.65
N SER A 46 -48.99 -6.36 30.85
CA SER A 46 -48.98 -5.04 30.21
C SER A 46 -50.31 -4.75 29.53
N THR A 47 -50.86 -3.57 29.79
CA THR A 47 -52.14 -3.15 29.25
C THR A 47 -52.07 -2.62 27.83
N ASN A 48 -50.86 -2.38 27.30
CA ASN A 48 -50.64 -1.85 25.96
C ASN A 48 -50.23 -2.90 24.90
N VAL A 49 -49.77 -4.10 25.28
CA VAL A 49 -49.33 -5.15 24.33
C VAL A 49 -50.39 -6.24 24.11
N SER A 50 -50.53 -6.73 22.87
CA SER A 50 -51.49 -7.76 22.48
C SER A 50 -51.00 -8.57 21.27
N PRO A 51 -51.31 -9.89 21.16
CA PRO A 51 -52.09 -10.69 22.09
C PRO A 51 -51.23 -11.25 23.22
N LEU A 52 -51.72 -11.18 24.46
CA LEU A 52 -51.07 -11.71 25.68
C LEU A 52 -50.85 -13.24 25.66
N SER A 53 -51.26 -13.95 24.60
CA SER A 53 -50.98 -15.36 24.36
C SER A 53 -49.70 -15.61 23.54
N ALA A 54 -49.01 -14.55 23.10
CA ALA A 54 -47.73 -14.63 22.39
C ALA A 54 -46.50 -14.56 23.32
N PHE A 55 -46.70 -14.52 24.65
CA PHE A 55 -45.66 -14.27 25.65
C PHE A 55 -45.59 -15.42 26.67
N GLU A 56 -44.38 -15.82 27.07
CA GLU A 56 -44.16 -16.72 28.21
C GLU A 56 -43.76 -15.92 29.45
N LEU A 57 -44.49 -16.13 30.55
CA LEU A 57 -44.46 -15.31 31.76
C LEU A 57 -43.77 -16.02 32.94
N SER A 58 -43.27 -17.24 32.74
CA SER A 58 -42.72 -18.10 33.80
C SER A 58 -41.19 -18.29 33.78
N GLY A 59 -40.46 -17.37 33.11
CA GLY A 59 -39.05 -17.09 33.42
C GLY A 59 -38.06 -18.23 33.14
N SER A 60 -38.35 -19.05 32.14
CA SER A 60 -37.51 -20.19 31.75
C SER A 60 -37.32 -20.21 30.23
N VAL A 61 -36.44 -19.34 29.73
CA VAL A 61 -35.99 -19.30 28.32
C VAL A 61 -35.76 -20.71 27.76
N ASN A 62 -36.61 -21.11 26.83
CA ASN A 62 -36.60 -22.40 26.16
C ASN A 62 -36.84 -22.14 24.67
N SER A 63 -35.80 -22.27 23.85
CA SER A 63 -35.78 -21.89 22.43
C SER A 63 -36.54 -22.87 21.52
N THR A 64 -37.75 -23.27 21.92
CA THR A 64 -38.66 -24.22 21.24
C THR A 64 -40.14 -24.00 21.57
N ASP A 65 -40.52 -22.97 22.34
CA ASP A 65 -41.94 -22.71 22.66
C ASP A 65 -42.62 -21.67 21.76
N ASN A 66 -41.85 -20.91 20.96
CA ASN A 66 -42.36 -19.92 20.01
C ASN A 66 -43.22 -18.84 20.71
N LEU A 67 -42.67 -18.27 21.79
CA LEU A 67 -43.26 -17.15 22.52
C LEU A 67 -42.18 -16.10 22.79
N TRP A 68 -42.58 -14.83 22.87
CA TRP A 68 -41.73 -13.75 23.36
C TRP A 68 -41.39 -13.98 24.83
N HIS A 69 -40.11 -13.92 25.19
CA HIS A 69 -39.62 -14.12 26.56
C HIS A 69 -39.29 -12.78 27.21
N LEU A 70 -39.76 -12.55 28.44
CA LEU A 70 -39.41 -11.36 29.22
C LEU A 70 -37.98 -11.48 29.77
N ARG A 71 -37.11 -10.51 29.47
CA ARG A 71 -35.68 -10.54 29.83
C ARG A 71 -35.25 -9.31 30.63
N GLU A 72 -34.60 -9.59 31.76
CA GLU A 72 -33.86 -8.60 32.57
C GLU A 72 -32.57 -8.18 31.85
N VAL A 73 -32.33 -6.87 31.76
CA VAL A 73 -31.14 -6.32 31.09
C VAL A 73 -29.92 -6.53 32.00
N PRO A 74 -28.79 -7.13 31.55
CA PRO A 74 -27.72 -7.58 32.46
C PRO A 74 -27.01 -6.50 33.30
N ALA A 75 -27.11 -5.22 32.94
CA ALA A 75 -26.51 -4.11 33.68
C ALA A 75 -27.17 -3.83 35.06
N TYR A 76 -28.25 -4.53 35.42
CA TYR A 76 -29.16 -4.19 36.52
C TYR A 76 -28.93 -4.93 37.87
N GLU A 77 -27.80 -5.62 38.07
CA GLU A 77 -27.59 -6.47 39.27
C GLU A 77 -27.57 -5.72 40.64
N ASP A 78 -27.57 -4.38 40.72
CA ASP A 78 -27.71 -3.65 42.00
C ASP A 78 -28.64 -2.41 41.95
N THR A 79 -29.44 -2.27 43.01
CA THR A 79 -30.33 -1.13 43.36
C THR A 79 -31.57 -0.80 42.50
N THR A 80 -32.63 -1.58 42.70
CA THR A 80 -34.02 -1.10 42.87
C THR A 80 -34.84 -0.61 41.66
N GLY A 81 -34.33 -0.66 40.43
CA GLY A 81 -35.01 -0.14 39.23
C GLY A 81 -35.18 -1.11 38.05
N VAL A 82 -35.30 -2.42 38.27
CA VAL A 82 -35.27 -3.44 37.19
C VAL A 82 -36.26 -3.16 36.05
N GLN A 83 -35.73 -3.10 34.83
CA GLN A 83 -36.48 -3.03 33.58
C GLN A 83 -36.34 -4.31 32.76
N PHE A 84 -37.32 -4.52 31.88
CA PHE A 84 -37.44 -5.71 31.06
C PHE A 84 -37.76 -5.36 29.62
N LEU A 85 -37.20 -6.16 28.71
CA LEU A 85 -37.53 -6.15 27.29
C LEU A 85 -38.02 -7.53 26.86
N TYR A 86 -38.59 -7.61 25.66
CA TYR A 86 -39.04 -8.87 25.06
C TYR A 86 -37.98 -9.41 24.09
N GLU A 87 -37.48 -10.63 24.34
CA GLU A 87 -36.54 -11.35 23.47
C GLU A 87 -37.27 -12.44 22.67
N ALA A 88 -36.89 -12.59 21.39
CA ALA A 88 -37.08 -13.79 20.57
C ALA A 88 -35.70 -14.44 20.31
N THR A 89 -35.54 -15.74 20.59
CA THR A 89 -34.21 -16.34 20.73
C THR A 89 -33.66 -16.97 19.44
N GLY A 90 -32.66 -16.33 18.83
CA GLY A 90 -31.92 -16.83 17.66
C GLY A 90 -30.96 -18.00 17.93
N ASN A 91 -31.35 -18.98 18.78
CA ASN A 91 -30.49 -20.09 19.19
C ASN A 91 -30.55 -21.26 18.17
N SER A 92 -29.54 -21.34 17.31
CA SER A 92 -29.50 -22.24 16.14
C SER A 92 -29.39 -23.75 16.44
N ALA A 93 -29.46 -24.18 17.70
CA ALA A 93 -29.31 -25.58 18.11
C ALA A 93 -30.52 -26.47 17.76
N GLU A 94 -31.76 -25.95 17.82
CA GLU A 94 -32.98 -26.77 17.66
C GLU A 94 -33.97 -26.32 16.56
N GLY A 95 -33.69 -25.23 15.83
CA GLY A 95 -34.40 -24.93 14.58
C GLY A 95 -34.70 -23.46 14.28
N GLY A 96 -34.41 -22.56 15.21
CA GLY A 96 -34.86 -21.16 15.15
C GLY A 96 -36.20 -20.99 15.86
N GLU A 97 -36.34 -19.92 16.62
CA GLU A 97 -37.63 -19.47 17.14
C GLU A 97 -38.37 -18.65 16.07
N ASP A 98 -39.69 -18.64 16.14
CA ASP A 98 -40.63 -18.00 15.19
C ASP A 98 -41.83 -17.58 16.06
N VAL A 99 -41.65 -16.45 16.77
CA VAL A 99 -42.63 -15.93 17.73
C VAL A 99 -43.78 -15.23 16.99
N PRO A 100 -45.00 -15.15 17.54
CA PRO A 100 -46.10 -14.48 16.86
C PRO A 100 -45.90 -12.96 16.81
N GLU A 101 -46.26 -12.35 15.67
CA GLU A 101 -46.48 -10.90 15.55
C GLU A 101 -47.33 -10.38 16.71
N VAL A 102 -46.83 -9.33 17.36
CA VAL A 102 -47.49 -8.61 18.45
C VAL A 102 -47.76 -7.17 18.04
N MET A 103 -48.69 -6.54 18.75
CA MET A 103 -49.01 -5.12 18.58
C MET A 103 -48.92 -4.38 19.92
N GLN A 104 -48.42 -3.15 19.87
CA GLN A 104 -48.43 -2.22 20.99
C GLN A 104 -49.39 -1.06 20.69
N THR A 105 -50.29 -0.76 21.61
CA THR A 105 -51.25 0.34 21.52
C THR A 105 -50.72 1.57 22.22
N ILE A 106 -50.54 2.65 21.46
CA ILE A 106 -50.07 3.95 21.96
C ILE A 106 -51.32 4.81 22.22
N SER A 107 -51.65 5.03 23.49
CA SER A 107 -52.85 5.78 23.90
C SER A 107 -52.52 7.15 24.50
N GLY A 108 -53.39 8.14 24.28
CA GLY A 108 -53.25 9.52 24.79
C GLY A 108 -52.86 10.55 23.72
N LEU A 109 -52.82 10.14 22.45
CA LEU A 109 -52.52 10.97 21.29
C LEU A 109 -53.66 11.94 20.96
N THR A 110 -53.36 13.01 20.21
CA THR A 110 -54.41 13.94 19.74
C THR A 110 -55.20 13.30 18.59
N SER A 111 -56.44 12.91 18.87
CA SER A 111 -57.37 12.33 17.89
C SER A 111 -57.43 13.14 16.58
N GLY A 112 -57.16 12.46 15.45
CA GLY A 112 -57.15 13.06 14.12
C GLY A 112 -55.85 13.76 13.70
N VAL A 113 -54.80 13.75 14.53
CA VAL A 113 -53.43 14.17 14.16
C VAL A 113 -52.63 12.97 13.66
N SER A 114 -51.70 13.22 12.73
CA SER A 114 -50.76 12.21 12.23
C SER A 114 -49.53 12.10 13.12
N TYR A 115 -49.14 10.88 13.44
CA TYR A 115 -47.96 10.54 14.24
C TYR A 115 -47.09 9.54 13.48
N ASP A 116 -45.78 9.73 13.52
CA ASP A 116 -44.79 8.75 13.04
C ASP A 116 -44.41 7.83 14.19
N LEU A 117 -44.47 6.51 13.93
CA LEU A 117 -44.21 5.49 14.93
C LEU A 117 -42.89 4.75 14.67
N TYR A 118 -42.20 4.42 15.74
CA TYR A 118 -40.95 3.66 15.72
C TYR A 118 -41.01 2.53 16.75
N ALA A 119 -40.45 1.36 16.42
CA ALA A 119 -40.11 0.35 17.42
C ALA A 119 -38.72 0.65 18.00
N VAL A 120 -38.62 0.63 19.33
CA VAL A 120 -37.34 0.73 20.05
C VAL A 120 -36.81 -0.67 20.29
N TYR A 121 -35.59 -0.94 19.83
CA TYR A 121 -34.97 -2.26 19.91
C TYR A 121 -33.47 -2.19 20.23
N TRP A 122 -32.92 -3.23 20.82
CA TRP A 122 -31.50 -3.30 21.22
C TRP A 122 -30.72 -4.27 20.33
N THR A 123 -29.46 -3.95 20.03
CA THR A 123 -28.57 -4.78 19.21
C THR A 123 -27.11 -4.53 19.58
N ASN A 124 -26.27 -5.57 19.51
CA ASN A 124 -24.81 -5.46 19.64
C ASN A 124 -24.08 -5.37 18.28
N GLY A 125 -24.83 -5.20 17.18
CA GLY A 125 -24.31 -5.17 15.81
C GLY A 125 -24.04 -6.54 15.19
N GLU A 126 -23.96 -7.62 15.98
CA GLU A 126 -23.64 -8.98 15.51
C GLU A 126 -24.86 -9.75 14.96
N SER A 127 -25.63 -9.14 14.05
CA SER A 127 -26.79 -9.71 13.34
C SER A 127 -28.16 -9.68 14.05
N TRP A 128 -28.36 -8.94 15.14
CA TRP A 128 -29.70 -8.82 15.76
C TRP A 128 -30.60 -7.87 14.95
N VAL A 129 -31.89 -8.18 14.89
CA VAL A 129 -32.87 -7.68 13.92
C VAL A 129 -34.23 -7.39 14.55
N ILE A 130 -35.10 -6.69 13.84
CA ILE A 130 -36.54 -6.56 14.16
C ILE A 130 -37.35 -6.42 12.87
N GLN A 131 -38.60 -6.89 12.87
CA GLN A 131 -39.61 -6.45 11.90
C GLN A 131 -40.61 -5.52 12.58
N THR A 132 -40.94 -4.40 11.94
CA THR A 132 -41.90 -3.42 12.51
C THR A 132 -42.72 -2.72 11.43
N GLY A 133 -43.94 -2.32 11.77
CA GLY A 133 -44.87 -1.71 10.83
C GLY A 133 -46.17 -1.22 11.47
N THR A 134 -46.99 -0.58 10.65
CA THR A 134 -48.29 0.00 11.05
C THR A 134 -49.48 -0.80 10.49
N THR A 135 -49.21 -1.99 9.94
CA THR A 135 -50.22 -2.93 9.44
C THR A 135 -49.72 -4.37 9.58
N SER A 136 -50.47 -5.18 10.32
CA SER A 136 -50.25 -6.62 10.49
C SER A 136 -49.92 -7.35 9.18
N GLY A 137 -48.85 -8.13 9.16
CA GLY A 137 -48.34 -8.87 8.01
C GLY A 137 -47.73 -8.01 6.89
N ASN A 138 -47.47 -6.73 7.14
CA ASN A 138 -46.79 -5.81 6.22
C ASN A 138 -45.81 -4.94 7.02
N LEU A 139 -44.68 -5.56 7.40
CA LEU A 139 -43.65 -4.98 8.24
C LEU A 139 -42.38 -4.72 7.43
N THR A 140 -41.58 -3.74 7.85
CA THR A 140 -40.24 -3.47 7.33
C THR A 140 -39.21 -4.19 8.21
N PHE A 141 -38.26 -4.86 7.58
CA PHE A 141 -37.16 -5.56 8.23
C PHE A 141 -36.00 -4.61 8.52
N TYR A 142 -35.45 -4.65 9.73
CA TYR A 142 -34.39 -3.77 10.20
C TYR A 142 -33.23 -4.54 10.83
N ASP A 143 -32.02 -4.00 10.64
CA ASP A 143 -30.84 -4.27 11.47
C ASP A 143 -30.09 -2.94 11.78
N ALA A 144 -28.98 -3.02 12.50
CA ALA A 144 -28.22 -1.85 12.93
C ALA A 144 -27.64 -0.97 11.80
N PHE A 145 -27.42 -1.54 10.60
CA PHE A 145 -26.53 -0.95 9.58
C PHE A 145 -27.01 -1.11 8.12
N GLY A 146 -28.15 -1.76 7.88
CA GLY A 146 -28.64 -2.14 6.55
C GLY A 146 -27.84 -3.27 5.88
N THR A 147 -27.12 -4.10 6.65
CA THR A 147 -26.15 -5.06 6.08
C THR A 147 -26.75 -6.42 5.70
N LYS A 148 -27.86 -6.82 6.33
CA LYS A 148 -28.63 -8.02 5.93
C LYS A 148 -29.43 -7.76 4.65
N ALA A 149 -29.60 -8.83 3.85
CA ALA A 149 -30.36 -8.76 2.61
C ALA A 149 -31.83 -8.36 2.87
N ASN A 150 -32.26 -7.25 2.25
CA ASN A 150 -33.56 -6.59 2.43
C ASN A 150 -33.79 -5.93 3.81
N ALA A 151 -32.76 -5.81 4.67
CA ALA A 151 -32.85 -5.01 5.88
C ALA A 151 -32.70 -3.52 5.55
N THR A 152 -33.39 -2.68 6.32
CA THR A 152 -33.17 -1.23 6.39
C THR A 152 -32.30 -0.94 7.61
N ALA A 153 -31.41 0.06 7.53
CA ALA A 153 -30.67 0.51 8.71
C ALA A 153 -31.63 1.16 9.72
N GLY A 154 -31.53 0.79 11.00
CA GLY A 154 -32.17 1.52 12.09
C GLY A 154 -31.48 2.85 12.37
N VAL A 155 -32.21 3.82 12.91
CA VAL A 155 -31.61 5.07 13.43
C VAL A 155 -31.18 4.82 14.88
N ALA A 156 -29.97 5.21 15.28
CA ALA A 156 -29.54 5.05 16.67
C ALA A 156 -30.43 5.88 17.60
N ALA A 157 -31.00 5.27 18.65
CA ALA A 157 -31.96 5.96 19.53
C ALA A 157 -31.33 7.16 20.26
N GLY A 158 -30.03 7.10 20.54
CA GLY A 158 -29.26 8.21 21.11
C GLY A 158 -28.98 9.37 20.15
N SER A 159 -29.21 9.23 18.84
CA SER A 159 -29.09 10.33 17.87
C SER A 159 -30.40 11.08 17.62
N ALA A 160 -31.45 10.82 18.42
CA ALA A 160 -32.75 11.46 18.29
C ALA A 160 -33.04 12.42 19.46
N VAL A 161 -33.89 13.42 19.22
CA VAL A 161 -34.36 14.40 20.21
C VAL A 161 -35.60 13.84 20.90
N TRP A 162 -35.48 13.54 22.20
CA TRP A 162 -36.54 12.97 23.01
C TRP A 162 -37.18 14.00 23.95
N SER A 163 -38.51 13.97 24.03
CA SER A 163 -39.28 14.70 25.04
C SER A 163 -39.58 13.85 26.28
N SER A 164 -39.60 12.53 26.11
CA SER A 164 -39.61 11.53 27.17
C SER A 164 -38.82 10.31 26.69
N PRO A 165 -37.49 10.24 26.91
CA PRO A 165 -36.68 9.11 26.46
C PRO A 165 -36.95 7.83 27.25
N PRO A 166 -36.50 6.66 26.76
CA PRO A 166 -36.25 5.52 27.64
C PRO A 166 -35.27 5.94 28.74
N LEU A 167 -35.62 5.62 29.99
CA LEU A 167 -34.85 5.99 31.18
C LEU A 167 -34.29 4.73 31.83
N ILE A 168 -33.04 4.77 32.32
CA ILE A 168 -32.41 3.77 33.19
C ILE A 168 -32.00 4.47 34.48
N ASP A 169 -32.44 3.95 35.64
CA ASP A 169 -32.32 4.59 36.96
C ASP A 169 -32.77 6.07 37.04
N GLY A 170 -33.63 6.49 36.10
CA GLY A 170 -34.14 7.86 35.98
C GLY A 170 -33.28 8.82 35.15
N ALA A 171 -32.23 8.33 34.47
CA ALA A 171 -31.47 9.07 33.47
C ALA A 171 -31.73 8.49 32.07
N ALA A 172 -31.65 9.29 31.00
CA ALA A 172 -31.79 8.77 29.64
C ALA A 172 -30.60 7.86 29.28
N ALA A 173 -30.85 6.70 28.67
CA ALA A 173 -29.80 5.78 28.27
C ALA A 173 -30.15 5.01 26.99
N PHE A 174 -29.14 4.87 26.12
CA PHE A 174 -29.27 4.28 24.79
C PHE A 174 -28.15 3.26 24.48
N THR A 175 -27.30 2.95 25.47
CA THR A 175 -26.19 1.99 25.38
C THR A 175 -26.10 1.19 26.68
N SER A 176 -25.72 -0.09 26.58
CA SER A 176 -25.69 -1.04 27.69
C SER A 176 -24.73 -2.20 27.38
N GLU A 177 -23.60 -2.25 28.09
CA GLU A 177 -22.50 -3.21 27.85
C GLU A 177 -21.98 -3.18 26.39
N ASP A 178 -22.33 -4.18 25.59
CA ASP A 178 -21.99 -4.35 24.17
C ASP A 178 -23.10 -3.86 23.21
N ARG A 179 -24.24 -3.39 23.75
CA ARG A 179 -25.46 -3.11 22.97
C ARG A 179 -25.77 -1.62 22.90
N THR A 180 -26.42 -1.24 21.79
CA THR A 180 -26.99 0.08 21.53
C THR A 180 -28.47 -0.04 21.19
N ALA A 181 -29.27 0.94 21.61
CA ALA A 181 -30.68 1.05 21.26
C ALA A 181 -30.85 1.76 19.90
N TYR A 182 -31.80 1.26 19.10
CA TYR A 182 -32.11 1.72 17.75
C TYR A 182 -33.63 1.89 17.55
N LEU A 183 -33.99 2.65 16.54
CA LEU A 183 -35.34 2.97 16.09
C LEU A 183 -35.60 2.37 14.71
N GLY A 184 -36.54 1.43 14.62
CA GLY A 184 -37.09 0.93 13.35
C GLY A 184 -38.37 1.68 13.01
N TYR A 185 -38.43 2.34 11.85
CA TYR A 185 -39.58 3.16 11.46
C TYR A 185 -40.75 2.31 10.94
N ALA A 186 -41.89 2.40 11.61
CA ALA A 186 -43.07 1.60 11.33
C ALA A 186 -44.08 2.27 10.36
N GLY A 187 -43.95 3.58 10.17
CA GLY A 187 -44.81 4.39 9.31
C GLY A 187 -45.65 5.44 10.05
N THR A 188 -46.24 6.35 9.27
CA THR A 188 -47.18 7.37 9.73
C THR A 188 -48.59 6.80 9.94
N VAL A 189 -49.23 7.14 11.06
CA VAL A 189 -50.64 6.80 11.35
C VAL A 189 -51.42 8.01 11.84
N VAL A 190 -52.73 8.05 11.56
CA VAL A 190 -53.63 9.05 12.14
C VAL A 190 -54.25 8.50 13.42
N ALA A 191 -54.06 9.19 14.55
CA ALA A 191 -54.61 8.78 15.84
C ALA A 191 -56.14 8.70 15.80
N ASP A 192 -56.71 7.63 16.38
CA ASP A 192 -58.12 7.26 16.23
C ASP A 192 -59.09 8.19 17.01
N ALA A 193 -60.38 7.81 17.07
CA ALA A 193 -61.41 8.56 17.79
C ALA A 193 -61.27 8.56 19.33
N ASN A 194 -60.46 7.64 19.90
CA ASN A 194 -60.13 7.57 21.32
C ASN A 194 -58.84 8.33 21.65
N GLY A 195 -57.99 8.59 20.65
CA GLY A 195 -56.63 9.11 20.82
C GLY A 195 -55.59 7.98 20.87
N GLU A 196 -55.78 6.94 20.07
CA GLU A 196 -54.98 5.72 20.09
C GLU A 196 -54.37 5.42 18.71
N ALA A 197 -53.20 4.80 18.70
CA ALA A 197 -52.48 4.32 17.53
C ALA A 197 -51.90 2.91 17.79
N THR A 198 -51.41 2.23 16.76
CA THR A 198 -50.94 0.83 16.89
C THR A 198 -49.65 0.60 16.10
N LEU A 199 -48.62 0.16 16.82
CA LEU A 199 -47.39 -0.41 16.30
C LEU A 199 -47.55 -1.93 16.19
N PHE A 200 -47.04 -2.55 15.14
CA PHE A 200 -46.87 -4.01 15.01
C PHE A 200 -45.38 -4.34 15.01
N VAL A 201 -45.01 -5.40 15.72
CA VAL A 201 -43.63 -5.89 15.88
C VAL A 201 -43.61 -7.41 15.72
N ASP A 202 -42.59 -7.92 15.04
CA ASP A 202 -42.38 -9.35 14.78
C ASP A 202 -40.88 -9.68 14.73
N ASP A 203 -40.53 -10.97 14.76
CA ASP A 203 -39.14 -11.43 14.64
C ASP A 203 -38.68 -11.57 13.17
N ASN A 204 -37.71 -12.43 12.86
CA ASN A 204 -37.32 -12.79 11.50
C ASN A 204 -37.49 -14.31 11.26
N PRO A 205 -38.69 -14.78 10.86
CA PRO A 205 -38.99 -16.20 10.84
C PRO A 205 -38.17 -16.94 9.78
N GLY A 206 -37.24 -17.79 10.24
CA GLY A 206 -36.41 -18.63 9.39
C GLY A 206 -35.05 -18.04 8.99
N GLY A 207 -34.45 -17.18 9.81
CA GLY A 207 -33.03 -16.85 9.73
C GLY A 207 -32.14 -18.09 9.56
N GLY A 208 -31.11 -17.98 8.71
CA GLY A 208 -30.24 -19.12 8.35
C GLY A 208 -29.43 -19.69 9.51
N THR A 209 -28.71 -20.80 9.30
CA THR A 209 -28.05 -21.61 10.36
C THR A 209 -26.86 -20.95 11.09
N GLY A 210 -26.75 -19.63 11.10
CA GLY A 210 -25.91 -18.86 12.02
C GLY A 210 -26.61 -18.59 13.35
N SER A 211 -25.87 -18.21 14.39
CA SER A 211 -26.38 -18.00 15.76
C SER A 211 -26.77 -16.54 16.08
N GLY A 212 -27.14 -15.76 15.06
CA GLY A 212 -27.16 -14.29 15.11
C GLY A 212 -28.53 -13.62 15.12
N ASP A 213 -29.54 -14.20 14.48
CA ASP A 213 -30.82 -13.53 14.20
C ASP A 213 -31.74 -13.55 15.44
N ARG A 214 -31.50 -12.62 16.38
CA ARG A 214 -32.32 -12.37 17.57
C ARG A 214 -33.11 -11.07 17.42
N THR A 215 -34.22 -10.95 18.14
CA THR A 215 -34.96 -9.69 18.31
C THR A 215 -35.06 -9.34 19.78
N TRP A 216 -34.65 -8.13 20.16
CA TRP A 216 -34.76 -7.57 21.51
C TRP A 216 -35.59 -6.28 21.42
N TRP A 217 -36.89 -6.37 21.69
CA TRP A 217 -37.84 -5.28 21.57
C TRP A 217 -38.18 -4.68 22.95
N ASP A 218 -38.03 -3.37 23.08
CA ASP A 218 -38.14 -2.61 24.33
C ASP A 218 -39.51 -1.89 24.43
N GLY A 219 -39.91 -1.21 23.36
CA GLY A 219 -41.16 -0.47 23.32
C GLY A 219 -41.39 0.27 22.02
N ALA A 220 -42.20 1.34 22.08
CA ALA A 220 -42.47 2.24 20.97
C ALA A 220 -41.93 3.64 21.24
N ALA A 221 -41.70 4.39 20.19
CA ALA A 221 -41.52 5.83 20.25
C ALA A 221 -42.41 6.53 19.22
N TYR A 222 -42.90 7.72 19.53
CA TYR A 222 -43.75 8.50 18.61
C TYR A 222 -43.44 10.01 18.62
N ILE A 223 -43.72 10.66 17.49
CA ILE A 223 -43.70 12.12 17.29
C ILE A 223 -44.84 12.53 16.35
N GLU A 224 -45.30 13.79 16.37
CA GLU A 224 -46.23 14.30 15.35
C GLU A 224 -45.52 14.38 13.99
N SER A 225 -46.14 13.89 12.92
CA SER A 225 -45.51 13.67 11.58
C SER A 225 -45.27 14.95 10.77
N SER A 226 -44.90 16.03 11.45
CA SER A 226 -44.50 17.32 10.91
C SER A 226 -43.21 17.83 11.57
N PHE A 227 -42.52 16.96 12.31
CA PHE A 227 -41.25 17.24 12.98
C PHE A 227 -40.30 16.07 12.72
N GLU A 228 -39.02 16.38 12.52
CA GLU A 228 -37.98 15.37 12.41
C GLU A 228 -37.61 14.78 13.77
N ILE A 229 -37.12 13.53 13.80
CA ILE A 229 -36.64 12.93 15.05
C ILE A 229 -35.25 13.41 15.46
N ALA A 230 -34.50 14.05 14.56
CA ALA A 230 -33.14 14.53 14.79
C ALA A 230 -32.88 15.81 13.96
N PRO A 231 -31.94 16.68 14.36
CA PRO A 231 -31.42 17.72 13.46
C PRO A 231 -30.66 17.09 12.29
N ILE A 232 -30.63 17.79 11.15
CA ILE A 232 -30.00 17.33 9.92
C ILE A 232 -28.74 18.15 9.67
N ALA A 233 -27.59 17.48 9.58
CA ALA A 233 -26.38 18.01 8.96
C ALA A 233 -26.46 17.71 7.45
N GLN A 234 -26.39 18.72 6.58
CA GLN A 234 -26.45 18.56 5.13
C GLN A 234 -25.26 19.25 4.46
N ILE A 235 -24.58 18.56 3.54
CA ILE A 235 -23.52 19.12 2.69
C ILE A 235 -24.06 19.32 1.27
N ASN A 236 -23.76 20.46 0.67
CA ASN A 236 -23.94 20.71 -0.76
C ASN A 236 -22.60 20.45 -1.48
N ARG A 237 -22.50 19.40 -2.32
CA ARG A 237 -21.23 19.07 -2.99
C ARG A 237 -20.73 20.20 -3.89
N ALA A 238 -21.65 20.87 -4.58
CA ALA A 238 -21.35 21.94 -5.55
C ALA A 238 -20.65 23.20 -4.99
N ASP A 239 -20.57 23.36 -3.66
CA ASP A 239 -19.83 24.45 -3.01
C ASP A 239 -19.26 24.09 -1.61
N GLY A 240 -19.23 22.80 -1.24
CA GLY A 240 -18.74 22.32 0.06
C GLY A 240 -19.56 22.75 1.29
N THR A 241 -20.67 23.49 1.13
CA THR A 241 -21.35 24.14 2.26
C THR A 241 -22.04 23.15 3.19
N LEU A 242 -21.67 23.17 4.48
CA LEU A 242 -22.36 22.45 5.54
C LEU A 242 -23.44 23.33 6.19
N THR A 243 -24.66 22.82 6.25
CA THR A 243 -25.78 23.42 7.01
C THR A 243 -26.28 22.47 8.08
N LEU A 244 -26.43 22.95 9.31
CA LEU A 244 -27.08 22.24 10.43
C LEU A 244 -28.50 22.78 10.62
N SER A 245 -29.52 22.00 10.28
CA SER A 245 -30.94 22.38 10.37
C SER A 245 -31.65 21.66 11.52
N ASN A 246 -32.50 22.37 12.26
CA ASN A 246 -33.31 21.78 13.33
C ASN A 246 -34.81 21.90 13.05
N ASP A 247 -35.45 20.79 12.66
CA ASP A 247 -36.91 20.69 12.47
C ASP A 247 -37.58 19.75 13.49
N THR A 248 -36.97 19.54 14.66
CA THR A 248 -37.41 18.57 15.68
C THR A 248 -38.58 19.04 16.57
N GLY A 249 -39.12 20.23 16.32
CA GLY A 249 -40.19 20.86 17.12
C GLY A 249 -39.71 21.52 18.43
N GLN A 250 -38.49 21.26 18.90
CA GLN A 250 -37.90 21.93 20.06
C GLN A 250 -36.60 22.66 19.72
N PRO A 251 -36.18 23.65 20.52
CA PRO A 251 -34.81 24.16 20.48
C PRO A 251 -33.78 23.04 20.69
N LEU A 252 -32.69 23.10 19.93
CA LEU A 252 -31.53 22.24 20.09
C LEU A 252 -30.49 23.00 20.92
N GLU A 253 -30.27 22.54 22.15
CA GLU A 253 -29.42 23.20 23.16
C GLU A 253 -28.07 22.47 23.27
N PHE A 254 -26.96 23.11 22.90
CA PHE A 254 -25.63 22.48 22.81
C PHE A 254 -24.47 23.41 23.22
N THR A 255 -23.39 22.84 23.76
CA THR A 255 -22.22 23.55 24.31
C THR A 255 -20.92 23.22 23.57
N SER A 256 -20.99 22.44 22.49
CA SER A 256 -19.87 22.18 21.57
C SER A 256 -20.38 21.63 20.23
N ILE A 257 -19.69 21.96 19.15
CA ILE A 257 -19.79 21.30 17.84
C ILE A 257 -18.41 20.82 17.40
N SER A 258 -18.35 19.60 16.87
CA SER A 258 -17.16 18.96 16.29
C SER A 258 -17.54 18.36 14.94
N ILE A 259 -16.94 18.85 13.86
CA ILE A 259 -17.07 18.33 12.50
C ILE A 259 -15.82 17.50 12.23
N THR A 260 -15.95 16.28 11.73
CA THR A 260 -14.83 15.35 11.54
C THR A 260 -14.90 14.61 10.20
N SER A 261 -13.74 14.29 9.64
CA SER A 261 -13.53 13.50 8.41
C SER A 261 -12.35 12.55 8.67
N ALA A 262 -12.49 11.28 8.35
CA ALA A 262 -11.41 10.29 8.43
C ALA A 262 -10.42 10.44 7.28
N ALA A 263 -10.89 10.85 6.10
CA ALA A 263 -10.08 11.18 4.93
C ALA A 263 -9.37 12.55 5.04
N ALA A 264 -9.66 13.33 6.08
CA ALA A 264 -9.19 14.69 6.32
C ALA A 264 -9.63 15.72 5.25
N GLY A 265 -10.81 15.52 4.65
CA GLY A 265 -11.38 16.37 3.60
C GLY A 265 -12.03 17.67 4.08
N LEU A 266 -11.71 18.19 5.28
CA LEU A 266 -12.31 19.42 5.80
C LEU A 266 -11.43 20.66 5.55
N ASP A 267 -12.03 21.75 5.09
CA ASP A 267 -11.38 23.05 4.97
C ASP A 267 -11.65 23.92 6.22
N ALA A 268 -10.59 24.33 6.90
CA ALA A 268 -10.68 25.19 8.08
C ALA A 268 -10.61 26.69 7.77
N ALA A 269 -10.19 27.08 6.57
CA ALA A 269 -10.08 28.47 6.15
C ALA A 269 -11.43 29.06 5.71
N GLU A 270 -12.31 28.24 5.13
CA GLU A 270 -13.68 28.62 4.74
C GLU A 270 -14.76 28.24 5.80
N TRP A 271 -14.35 27.76 6.98
CA TRP A 271 -15.25 27.44 8.09
C TRP A 271 -15.85 28.69 8.76
N THR A 272 -17.18 28.80 8.75
CA THR A 272 -17.94 29.86 9.44
C THR A 272 -18.21 29.44 10.89
N THR A 273 -17.28 29.77 11.79
CA THR A 273 -17.33 29.46 13.22
C THR A 273 -18.50 30.14 13.95
N ILE A 274 -19.04 29.48 14.99
CA ILE A 274 -19.88 30.12 16.01
C ILE A 274 -19.08 31.22 16.72
N THR A 275 -17.81 30.93 17.05
CA THR A 275 -16.85 31.81 17.72
C THR A 275 -16.72 33.22 17.12
N ASP A 276 -16.82 33.39 15.79
CA ASP A 276 -16.72 34.72 15.14
C ASP A 276 -18.06 35.25 14.60
N ASN A 277 -19.07 34.40 14.40
CA ASN A 277 -20.28 34.76 13.64
C ASN A 277 -21.60 34.61 14.42
N TYR A 278 -21.68 33.70 15.40
CA TYR A 278 -22.94 33.29 16.02
C TYR A 278 -22.96 33.32 17.57
N ASP A 279 -21.87 33.74 18.22
CA ASP A 279 -21.77 33.91 19.68
C ASP A 279 -22.12 35.35 20.16
N GLN A 280 -21.99 35.62 21.47
CA GLN A 280 -22.00 36.95 22.10
C GLN A 280 -23.16 37.90 21.72
N GLY A 281 -24.29 37.37 21.25
CA GLY A 281 -25.45 38.15 20.80
C GLY A 281 -25.27 38.76 19.40
N ALA A 282 -24.50 38.10 18.53
CA ALA A 282 -24.39 38.40 17.11
C ALA A 282 -25.77 38.44 16.40
N ALA A 283 -25.84 39.12 15.26
CA ALA A 283 -27.09 39.39 14.56
C ALA A 283 -27.60 38.16 13.78
N GLY A 284 -28.28 37.25 14.49
CA GLY A 284 -28.63 35.91 14.02
C GLY A 284 -27.87 34.79 14.73
N GLY A 285 -27.11 35.12 15.78
CA GLY A 285 -26.39 34.16 16.61
C GLY A 285 -27.29 33.23 17.41
N VAL A 286 -26.73 32.08 17.76
CA VAL A 286 -27.36 31.02 18.57
C VAL A 286 -27.03 31.15 20.07
N ASP A 287 -26.02 31.94 20.44
CA ASP A 287 -25.60 32.14 21.84
C ASP A 287 -25.39 33.64 22.18
N THR A 288 -25.40 33.95 23.48
CA THR A 288 -25.03 35.24 24.07
C THR A 288 -23.78 35.19 24.96
N ASP A 289 -23.30 34.00 25.31
CA ASP A 289 -21.97 33.80 25.89
C ASP A 289 -20.91 33.60 24.78
N ALA A 290 -19.65 33.35 25.16
CA ALA A 290 -18.50 33.35 24.26
C ALA A 290 -17.97 31.93 23.97
N TRP A 291 -17.59 31.69 22.72
CA TRP A 291 -17.09 30.39 22.25
C TRP A 291 -15.57 30.38 21.99
N GLU A 292 -14.96 29.20 21.90
CA GLU A 292 -13.55 29.02 21.57
C GLU A 292 -13.30 27.83 20.61
N VAL A 293 -12.59 28.08 19.51
CA VAL A 293 -12.07 27.04 18.60
C VAL A 293 -10.95 26.25 19.30
N THR A 294 -11.05 24.93 19.23
CA THR A 294 -10.13 23.96 19.85
C THR A 294 -9.46 23.01 18.85
N ALA A 295 -9.96 22.94 17.61
CA ALA A 295 -9.26 22.33 16.48
C ALA A 295 -9.73 22.96 15.14
N PRO A 296 -8.82 23.21 14.18
CA PRO A 296 -7.39 23.43 14.37
C PRO A 296 -7.13 24.76 15.10
N VAL A 297 -6.02 24.85 15.86
CA VAL A 297 -5.68 26.04 16.67
C VAL A 297 -4.49 26.86 16.15
N ASP A 298 -3.78 26.33 15.17
CA ASP A 298 -2.60 26.97 14.57
C ASP A 298 -2.98 27.73 13.29
N ALA A 299 -2.22 28.79 12.97
CA ALA A 299 -2.43 29.65 11.81
C ALA A 299 -1.20 29.67 10.89
N PRO A 300 -1.36 29.64 9.54
CA PRO A 300 -2.61 29.68 8.79
C PRO A 300 -3.48 28.43 8.99
N LEU A 301 -4.80 28.61 8.88
CA LEU A 301 -5.76 27.51 8.94
C LEU A 301 -5.58 26.61 7.71
N PRO A 302 -5.60 25.28 7.85
CA PRO A 302 -5.37 24.35 6.74
C PRO A 302 -6.62 24.15 5.87
N ASN A 303 -6.40 23.94 4.57
CA ASN A 303 -7.45 23.57 3.62
C ASN A 303 -7.87 22.08 3.70
N PHE A 304 -7.08 21.27 4.41
CA PHE A 304 -7.35 19.86 4.71
C PHE A 304 -7.09 19.57 6.19
N THR A 305 -8.10 19.08 6.92
CA THR A 305 -7.99 18.64 8.32
C THR A 305 -8.98 17.51 8.61
N GLY A 306 -8.63 16.63 9.56
CA GLY A 306 -9.53 15.59 10.05
C GLY A 306 -10.59 16.10 11.05
N ALA A 307 -10.44 17.33 11.56
CA ALA A 307 -11.37 17.90 12.53
C ALA A 307 -11.43 19.45 12.48
N LEU A 308 -12.65 19.96 12.64
CA LEU A 308 -13.00 21.33 13.01
C LEU A 308 -13.79 21.24 14.33
N THR A 309 -13.45 21.97 15.39
CA THR A 309 -14.13 21.82 16.70
C THR A 309 -14.09 23.09 17.51
N GLU A 310 -15.24 23.49 18.06
CA GLU A 310 -15.39 24.59 19.00
C GLU A 310 -16.30 24.23 20.18
N ILE A 311 -16.10 24.93 21.29
CA ILE A 311 -16.79 24.73 22.57
C ILE A 311 -17.27 26.07 23.14
N GLU A 312 -18.33 26.07 23.94
CA GLU A 312 -18.65 27.18 24.83
C GLU A 312 -17.46 27.39 25.79
N SER A 313 -16.89 28.59 25.82
CA SER A 313 -15.70 28.90 26.63
C SER A 313 -16.03 28.74 28.11
N ALA A 314 -15.05 28.32 28.92
CA ALA A 314 -15.22 27.97 30.35
C ALA A 314 -15.65 29.14 31.29
N THR A 315 -16.04 30.29 30.74
CA THR A 315 -16.70 31.40 31.44
C THR A 315 -18.14 31.70 31.01
N GLY A 316 -18.64 31.03 29.97
CA GLY A 316 -20.07 31.01 29.59
C GLY A 316 -20.92 30.22 30.58
N ALA A 317 -22.25 30.41 30.51
CA ALA A 317 -23.22 29.69 31.32
C ALA A 317 -24.62 29.68 30.66
N GLY A 318 -24.69 29.32 29.37
CA GLY A 318 -25.93 29.26 28.60
C GLY A 318 -26.05 28.03 27.70
N GLY A 319 -25.02 27.79 26.88
CA GLY A 319 -25.12 26.96 25.68
C GLY A 319 -25.84 27.65 24.52
N ALA A 320 -25.52 27.22 23.31
CA ALA A 320 -26.15 27.66 22.08
C ALA A 320 -27.54 27.03 21.90
N SER A 321 -28.53 27.84 21.51
CA SER A 321 -29.93 27.45 21.31
C SER A 321 -30.34 27.63 19.84
N LEU A 322 -30.28 26.55 19.05
CA LEU A 322 -30.77 26.55 17.67
C LEU A 322 -32.28 26.24 17.67
N ALA A 323 -33.11 27.26 17.51
CA ALA A 323 -34.56 27.14 17.54
C ALA A 323 -35.12 26.28 16.38
N SER A 324 -36.19 25.51 16.63
CA SER A 324 -36.80 24.70 15.57
C SER A 324 -37.38 25.54 14.43
N GLY A 325 -37.26 25.06 13.19
CA GLY A 325 -37.55 25.81 11.96
C GLY A 325 -36.42 26.77 11.57
N SER A 326 -35.21 26.57 12.11
CA SER A 326 -34.02 27.38 11.85
C SER A 326 -32.82 26.50 11.50
N SER A 327 -31.88 27.07 10.76
CA SER A 327 -30.61 26.44 10.39
C SER A 327 -29.41 27.33 10.72
N LEU A 328 -28.28 26.68 10.91
CA LEU A 328 -26.95 27.27 11.08
C LEU A 328 -26.13 26.95 9.83
N ASP A 329 -25.65 27.98 9.15
CA ASP A 329 -24.72 27.88 8.03
C ASP A 329 -23.30 27.83 8.60
N LEU A 330 -22.53 26.82 8.24
CA LEU A 330 -21.16 26.60 8.73
C LEU A 330 -20.11 26.87 7.64
N GLY A 331 -20.52 27.33 6.45
CA GLY A 331 -19.60 27.61 5.33
C GLY A 331 -19.09 26.37 4.60
N ALA A 332 -18.17 26.59 3.67
CA ALA A 332 -17.65 25.60 2.72
C ALA A 332 -16.60 24.67 3.36
N VAL A 333 -16.99 23.95 4.40
CA VAL A 333 -16.10 23.15 5.27
C VAL A 333 -15.62 21.84 4.66
N TRP A 334 -16.12 21.40 3.50
CA TRP A 334 -15.75 20.12 2.90
C TRP A 334 -15.23 20.28 1.47
N GLN A 335 -14.07 19.68 1.20
CA GLN A 335 -13.45 19.62 -0.12
C GLN A 335 -14.06 18.45 -0.91
N ASP A 336 -14.62 18.75 -2.09
CA ASP A 336 -15.37 17.79 -2.90
C ASP A 336 -14.45 16.69 -3.46
N THR A 337 -14.73 15.45 -3.05
CA THR A 337 -13.90 14.26 -3.30
C THR A 337 -14.78 13.01 -3.25
N ILE A 338 -14.21 11.84 -3.57
CA ILE A 338 -14.88 10.53 -3.40
C ILE A 338 -15.22 10.16 -1.93
N TYR A 339 -14.88 10.99 -0.94
CA TYR A 339 -15.01 10.69 0.48
C TYR A 339 -16.23 11.37 1.13
N ASP A 340 -17.41 10.76 0.97
CA ASP A 340 -18.67 11.11 1.66
C ASP A 340 -18.62 10.71 3.17
N ASP A 341 -17.62 11.18 3.94
CA ASP A 341 -17.28 10.65 5.26
C ASP A 341 -17.53 11.57 6.48
N VAL A 342 -18.09 12.76 6.26
CA VAL A 342 -18.20 13.80 7.30
C VAL A 342 -19.23 13.45 8.37
N GLN A 343 -18.83 13.59 9.64
CA GLN A 343 -19.68 13.47 10.82
C GLN A 343 -19.68 14.76 11.64
N VAL A 344 -20.86 15.14 12.14
CA VAL A 344 -21.05 16.29 13.04
C VAL A 344 -21.50 15.77 14.41
N ALA A 345 -20.65 15.95 15.42
CA ALA A 345 -20.95 15.64 16.81
C ALA A 345 -21.25 16.92 17.61
N LEU A 346 -22.39 16.95 18.28
CA LEU A 346 -22.84 18.04 19.16
C LEU A 346 -22.81 17.56 20.61
N THR A 347 -22.17 18.30 21.52
CA THR A 347 -22.36 18.05 22.95
C THR A 347 -23.58 18.84 23.41
N LEU A 348 -24.69 18.17 23.68
CA LEU A 348 -25.92 18.78 24.17
C LEU A 348 -25.72 19.35 25.58
N ALA A 349 -26.53 20.36 25.95
CA ALA A 349 -26.48 20.99 27.28
C ALA A 349 -26.80 20.03 28.46
N SER A 350 -27.25 18.80 28.18
CA SER A 350 -27.35 17.69 29.14
C SER A 350 -26.01 17.02 29.47
N GLY A 351 -24.94 17.29 28.70
CA GLY A 351 -23.69 16.53 28.70
C GLY A 351 -23.73 15.26 27.82
N THR A 352 -24.77 15.08 27.00
CA THR A 352 -24.90 13.95 26.06
C THR A 352 -24.33 14.32 24.69
N THR A 353 -23.55 13.45 24.06
CA THR A 353 -23.10 13.67 22.67
C THR A 353 -24.12 13.12 21.68
N LEU A 354 -24.53 13.96 20.73
CA LEU A 354 -25.39 13.67 19.59
C LEU A 354 -24.52 13.64 18.33
N THR A 355 -24.36 12.47 17.69
CA THR A 355 -23.60 12.35 16.44
C THR A 355 -24.54 12.23 15.25
N LEU A 356 -24.26 13.00 14.19
CA LEU A 356 -24.98 13.06 12.93
C LEU A 356 -24.02 12.69 11.79
N ALA A 357 -24.42 11.83 10.87
CA ALA A 357 -23.75 11.70 9.58
C ALA A 357 -24.24 12.82 8.64
N ALA A 358 -23.34 13.40 7.84
CA ALA A 358 -23.71 14.41 6.86
C ALA A 358 -24.56 13.81 5.73
N GLN A 359 -25.66 14.48 5.38
CA GLN A 359 -26.46 14.15 4.20
C GLN A 359 -25.95 14.95 3.00
N TYR A 360 -25.33 14.27 2.05
CA TYR A 360 -24.75 14.91 0.86
C TYR A 360 -25.80 15.15 -0.23
N THR A 361 -25.77 16.33 -0.83
CA THR A 361 -26.70 16.78 -1.86
C THR A 361 -25.98 17.39 -3.05
N GLY A 362 -26.58 17.24 -4.24
CA GLY A 362 -25.88 17.39 -5.52
C GLY A 362 -25.52 16.03 -6.13
N ASP A 363 -25.03 16.04 -7.36
CA ASP A 363 -24.47 14.84 -8.00
C ASP A 363 -23.21 14.38 -7.24
N ALA A 364 -22.83 13.10 -7.36
CA ALA A 364 -21.67 12.56 -6.66
C ALA A 364 -20.38 12.80 -7.46
N HIS A 365 -19.29 13.10 -6.76
CA HIS A 365 -17.96 13.32 -7.31
C HIS A 365 -17.50 12.16 -8.20
N LEU A 366 -16.87 12.46 -9.34
CA LEU A 366 -16.42 11.46 -10.32
C LEU A 366 -14.99 10.99 -9.97
N PRO A 367 -14.73 9.67 -9.88
CA PRO A 367 -13.36 9.18 -9.69
C PRO A 367 -12.43 9.65 -10.81
N GLY A 368 -11.40 10.43 -10.46
CA GLY A 368 -10.46 11.02 -11.41
C GLY A 368 -10.82 12.42 -11.91
N ASP A 369 -11.83 13.09 -11.34
CA ASP A 369 -12.08 14.53 -11.51
C ASP A 369 -11.32 15.27 -10.39
N PHE A 370 -10.11 15.73 -10.68
CA PHE A 370 -9.22 16.33 -9.67
C PHE A 370 -9.34 17.85 -9.60
N ASP A 371 -9.91 18.51 -10.63
CA ASP A 371 -10.22 19.95 -10.58
C ASP A 371 -11.68 20.27 -10.19
N ASN A 372 -12.47 19.22 -9.92
CA ASN A 372 -13.90 19.24 -9.56
C ASN A 372 -14.76 20.02 -10.56
N SER A 373 -14.50 19.81 -11.85
CA SER A 373 -15.24 20.45 -12.96
C SER A 373 -16.55 19.73 -13.32
N GLY A 374 -16.75 18.50 -12.84
CA GLY A 374 -17.91 17.64 -13.10
C GLY A 374 -17.76 16.71 -14.30
N ASP A 375 -16.57 16.63 -14.90
CA ASP A 375 -16.20 15.78 -16.03
C ASP A 375 -14.76 15.27 -15.82
N VAL A 376 -14.47 14.00 -16.10
CA VAL A 376 -13.08 13.47 -16.06
C VAL A 376 -12.38 13.82 -17.38
N THR A 377 -11.41 14.74 -17.35
CA THR A 377 -10.84 15.38 -18.56
C THR A 377 -9.32 15.17 -18.72
N LEU A 378 -8.72 15.93 -19.66
CA LEU A 378 -7.27 15.99 -19.85
C LEU A 378 -6.58 16.93 -18.82
N ALA A 379 -7.33 17.84 -18.17
CA ALA A 379 -6.77 18.66 -17.08
C ALA A 379 -6.36 17.78 -15.90
N ASP A 380 -7.22 16.82 -15.56
CA ASP A 380 -7.05 15.85 -14.48
C ASP A 380 -5.89 14.89 -14.77
N TYR A 381 -5.76 14.45 -16.02
CA TYR A 381 -4.59 13.68 -16.45
C TYR A 381 -3.28 14.45 -16.29
N LEU A 382 -3.28 15.76 -16.58
CA LEU A 382 -2.11 16.61 -16.39
C LEU A 382 -1.79 16.80 -14.89
N THR A 383 -2.79 16.85 -14.02
CA THR A 383 -2.61 16.83 -12.55
C THR A 383 -1.93 15.53 -12.11
N LEU A 384 -2.49 14.38 -12.49
CA LEU A 384 -1.93 13.06 -12.17
C LEU A 384 -0.50 12.88 -12.72
N SER A 385 -0.29 13.18 -14.00
CA SER A 385 1.02 13.07 -14.66
C SER A 385 2.06 13.97 -13.99
N ALA A 386 1.69 15.18 -13.57
CA ALA A 386 2.59 16.11 -12.88
C ALA A 386 2.86 15.76 -11.40
N ASN A 387 2.07 14.88 -10.78
CA ASN A 387 2.26 14.41 -9.39
C ASN A 387 2.71 12.94 -9.29
N LEU A 388 2.75 12.21 -10.41
CA LEU A 388 3.24 10.84 -10.46
C LEU A 388 4.69 10.75 -9.92
N HIS A 389 4.92 9.81 -9.02
CA HIS A 389 6.16 9.60 -8.27
C HIS A 389 6.61 10.79 -7.39
N THR A 390 5.70 11.68 -7.01
CA THR A 390 6.00 12.74 -6.02
C THR A 390 5.75 12.27 -4.58
N ASP A 391 6.48 12.84 -3.62
CA ASP A 391 6.36 12.51 -2.21
C ASP A 391 5.10 13.15 -1.59
N ILE A 392 4.10 12.31 -1.32
CA ILE A 392 2.85 12.67 -0.63
C ILE A 392 2.82 12.21 0.85
N ALA A 393 3.97 11.84 1.42
CA ALA A 393 4.03 11.30 2.77
C ALA A 393 3.58 12.31 3.83
N GLY A 394 2.44 12.03 4.47
CA GLY A 394 1.86 12.85 5.54
C GLY A 394 0.73 13.79 5.12
N LEU A 395 0.31 13.75 3.85
CA LEU A 395 -0.93 14.41 3.39
C LEU A 395 -2.19 13.65 3.86
N GLY A 396 -3.35 14.33 3.82
CA GLY A 396 -4.65 13.69 4.03
C GLY A 396 -5.03 12.74 2.89
N GLN A 397 -5.95 11.79 3.14
CA GLN A 397 -6.42 10.89 2.07
C GLN A 397 -7.15 11.67 0.96
N ALA A 398 -8.01 12.63 1.34
CA ALA A 398 -8.69 13.54 0.42
C ALA A 398 -7.71 14.43 -0.37
N GLU A 399 -6.69 14.97 0.31
CA GLU A 399 -5.65 15.81 -0.28
C GLU A 399 -4.79 15.02 -1.28
N SER A 400 -4.33 13.82 -0.91
CA SER A 400 -3.55 12.95 -1.79
C SER A 400 -4.36 12.47 -3.01
N TYR A 401 -5.66 12.22 -2.85
CA TYR A 401 -6.55 11.87 -3.95
C TYR A 401 -6.63 12.99 -4.99
N LEU A 402 -6.78 14.25 -4.57
CA LEU A 402 -6.81 15.42 -5.47
C LEU A 402 -5.45 15.72 -6.13
N LEU A 403 -4.36 15.10 -5.66
CA LEU A 403 -3.07 15.10 -6.36
C LEU A 403 -2.94 13.94 -7.36
N GLY A 404 -3.67 12.84 -7.17
CA GLY A 404 -3.67 11.69 -8.08
C GLY A 404 -3.72 10.30 -7.43
N ASN A 405 -3.67 10.18 -6.10
CA ASN A 405 -3.78 8.90 -5.38
C ASN A 405 -5.21 8.35 -5.47
N MET A 406 -5.50 7.63 -6.56
CA MET A 406 -6.82 7.04 -6.85
C MET A 406 -6.99 5.67 -6.20
N ASN A 407 -5.90 4.94 -5.97
CA ASN A 407 -5.93 3.59 -5.45
C ASN A 407 -5.98 3.54 -3.91
N GLY A 408 -5.44 4.57 -3.23
CA GLY A 408 -5.46 4.75 -1.77
C GLY A 408 -4.27 4.15 -1.00
N ASP A 409 -3.22 3.66 -1.65
CA ASP A 409 -2.08 3.00 -1.01
C ASP A 409 -1.08 3.95 -0.33
N GLY A 410 -1.04 5.23 -0.75
CA GLY A 410 -0.16 6.26 -0.20
C GLY A 410 1.03 6.65 -1.08
N VAL A 411 1.11 6.18 -2.32
CA VAL A 411 1.94 6.77 -3.39
C VAL A 411 1.06 7.36 -4.51
N ILE A 412 1.67 7.79 -5.61
CA ILE A 412 0.98 8.11 -6.88
C ILE A 412 1.80 7.46 -7.99
N ASP A 413 1.41 6.27 -8.46
CA ASP A 413 2.27 5.45 -9.33
C ASP A 413 1.54 4.86 -10.57
N TYR A 414 2.11 3.83 -11.20
CA TYR A 414 1.49 3.13 -12.33
C TYR A 414 0.08 2.62 -12.02
N GLY A 415 -0.20 2.18 -10.79
CA GLY A 415 -1.52 1.77 -10.33
C GLY A 415 -2.56 2.88 -10.46
N ASP A 416 -2.18 4.13 -10.14
CA ASP A 416 -3.06 5.30 -10.28
C ASP A 416 -3.20 5.75 -11.74
N PHE A 417 -2.14 5.69 -12.54
CA PHE A 417 -2.24 5.88 -13.98
C PHE A 417 -3.19 4.86 -14.63
N VAL A 418 -3.18 3.61 -14.17
CA VAL A 418 -4.12 2.56 -14.61
C VAL A 418 -5.53 2.82 -14.07
N ALA A 419 -5.70 3.22 -12.81
CA ALA A 419 -7.00 3.58 -12.24
C ALA A 419 -7.64 4.74 -13.01
N PHE A 420 -6.89 5.80 -13.28
CA PHE A 420 -7.30 6.93 -14.10
C PHE A 420 -7.61 6.52 -15.53
N SER A 421 -6.77 5.71 -16.17
CA SER A 421 -7.01 5.23 -17.54
C SER A 421 -8.28 4.37 -17.66
N ASN A 422 -8.73 3.73 -16.58
CA ASN A 422 -9.99 3.00 -16.51
C ASN A 422 -11.21 3.89 -16.19
N ALA A 423 -11.02 4.99 -15.44
CA ALA A 423 -12.07 5.96 -15.14
C ALA A 423 -12.31 6.95 -16.30
N PHE A 424 -11.25 7.31 -17.03
CA PHE A 424 -11.28 8.24 -18.15
C PHE A 424 -12.21 7.75 -19.26
N PRO A 425 -13.27 8.49 -19.64
CA PRO A 425 -14.37 7.95 -20.43
C PRO A 425 -13.99 7.51 -21.86
N GLY A 426 -12.94 8.11 -22.43
CA GLY A 426 -12.33 7.71 -23.70
C GLY A 426 -13.20 7.93 -24.96
N ASN A 427 -12.66 8.23 -26.14
CA ASN A 427 -11.30 8.65 -26.51
C ASN A 427 -11.28 10.18 -26.73
N LEU A 428 -10.18 10.74 -27.25
CA LEU A 428 -10.07 12.18 -27.52
C LEU A 428 -11.23 12.77 -28.37
N GLN A 429 -11.83 11.98 -29.28
CA GLN A 429 -13.00 12.44 -30.04
C GLN A 429 -14.26 12.56 -29.17
N ALA A 430 -14.44 11.69 -28.17
CA ALA A 430 -15.58 11.75 -27.26
C ALA A 430 -15.49 12.98 -26.32
N ALA A 431 -14.31 13.26 -25.77
CA ALA A 431 -14.06 14.46 -24.97
C ALA A 431 -14.27 15.74 -25.79
N ILE A 432 -13.80 15.77 -27.04
CA ILE A 432 -14.06 16.87 -27.98
C ILE A 432 -15.56 17.00 -28.31
N ASP A 433 -16.26 15.89 -28.53
CA ASP A 433 -17.69 15.89 -28.86
C ASP A 433 -18.56 16.33 -27.66
N ALA A 434 -18.14 16.07 -26.42
CA ALA A 434 -18.76 16.59 -25.20
C ALA A 434 -18.54 18.11 -25.05
N ALA A 435 -17.27 18.56 -25.09
CA ALA A 435 -16.92 19.98 -25.00
C ALA A 435 -17.49 20.84 -26.15
N ALA A 436 -17.86 20.23 -27.28
CA ALA A 436 -18.42 20.90 -28.45
C ALA A 436 -19.96 21.06 -28.44
N ALA A 437 -20.64 20.86 -27.30
CA ALA A 437 -22.11 20.87 -27.19
C ALA A 437 -22.72 22.11 -26.48
N PRO A 438 -22.56 23.35 -26.98
CA PRO A 438 -23.18 24.53 -26.39
C PRO A 438 -24.71 24.51 -26.59
N GLU A 439 -25.45 25.05 -25.61
CA GLU A 439 -26.92 25.16 -25.65
C GLU A 439 -27.43 25.86 -26.94
N PRO A 440 -28.62 25.51 -27.44
CA PRO A 440 -29.12 25.93 -28.76
C PRO A 440 -29.55 27.41 -28.85
N GLY A 441 -28.58 28.34 -28.75
CA GLY A 441 -28.76 29.79 -28.71
C GLY A 441 -28.21 30.56 -29.93
N ALA A 442 -29.13 31.06 -30.78
CA ALA A 442 -28.98 32.24 -31.65
C ALA A 442 -27.92 32.32 -32.80
N VAL A 443 -26.80 31.59 -32.80
CA VAL A 443 -25.71 31.86 -33.78
C VAL A 443 -25.94 31.25 -35.18
N SER A 444 -26.59 30.09 -35.28
CA SER A 444 -26.64 29.25 -36.49
C SER A 444 -27.44 29.80 -37.70
N LEU A 445 -27.92 31.04 -37.66
CA LEU A 445 -28.85 31.61 -38.65
C LEU A 445 -28.27 32.68 -39.61
N LEU A 446 -26.99 33.07 -39.48
CA LEU A 446 -26.46 34.24 -40.23
C LEU A 446 -25.27 34.02 -41.18
N LEU A 447 -24.56 32.88 -41.12
CA LEU A 447 -23.35 32.66 -41.96
C LEU A 447 -23.46 31.55 -43.02
N GLY A 448 -24.46 30.66 -42.95
CA GLY A 448 -24.63 29.56 -43.92
C GLY A 448 -25.06 29.96 -45.34
N ALA A 449 -25.22 31.25 -45.65
CA ALA A 449 -26.00 31.71 -46.81
C ALA A 449 -25.20 32.27 -48.01
N VAL A 450 -23.87 32.41 -47.92
CA VAL A 450 -23.09 33.20 -48.92
C VAL A 450 -22.02 32.41 -49.69
N PHE A 451 -21.29 31.48 -49.07
CA PHE A 451 -20.07 30.90 -49.68
C PHE A 451 -20.17 29.46 -50.23
N ALA A 452 -21.39 28.97 -50.46
CA ALA A 452 -21.65 27.72 -51.18
C ALA A 452 -22.03 27.91 -52.67
N TRP A 453 -21.72 29.06 -53.29
CA TRP A 453 -21.96 29.24 -54.73
C TRP A 453 -20.86 30.01 -55.49
N LEU A 454 -20.44 29.44 -56.64
CA LEU A 454 -19.49 29.96 -57.65
C LEU A 454 -17.99 29.62 -57.52
N THR A 455 -17.69 28.34 -57.29
CA THR A 455 -16.44 27.74 -57.81
C THR A 455 -16.35 27.92 -59.34
N GLY A 456 -15.35 28.65 -59.87
CA GLY A 456 -15.24 28.73 -61.34
C GLY A 456 -14.14 29.59 -61.98
N ARG A 457 -12.94 29.01 -62.22
CA ARG A 457 -12.40 28.66 -63.56
C ARG A 457 -10.90 28.32 -63.55
N ARG A 458 -10.44 27.73 -64.67
CA ARG A 458 -9.11 27.15 -65.00
C ARG A 458 -8.37 28.06 -66.04
N PRO A 459 -7.23 27.68 -66.68
CA PRO A 459 -5.89 27.20 -66.22
C PRO A 459 -4.67 27.80 -67.04
N GLN A 460 -3.47 27.17 -66.90
CA GLN A 460 -2.27 27.19 -67.81
C GLN A 460 -1.32 28.42 -67.70
N ARG A 461 0.01 28.34 -67.96
CA ARG A 461 0.73 27.66 -69.07
C ARG A 461 2.22 27.25 -68.83
N LEU A 462 2.59 26.10 -69.42
CA LEU A 462 3.77 25.79 -70.29
C LEU A 462 5.25 26.06 -69.86
N ALA A 463 5.93 24.98 -69.44
CA ALA A 463 6.92 24.17 -70.22
C ALA A 463 8.31 24.71 -70.69
N LEU A 464 9.19 23.72 -70.94
CA LEU A 464 10.58 23.69 -71.50
C LEU A 464 11.75 23.95 -70.53
N ALA A 465 12.95 23.34 -70.68
CA ALA A 465 13.40 22.07 -71.31
C ALA A 465 14.93 21.88 -71.09
N TRP A 466 15.51 20.79 -71.64
CA TRP A 466 16.96 20.45 -71.76
C TRP A 466 17.65 19.93 -70.46
N ALA A 467 18.75 19.15 -70.51
CA ALA A 467 19.02 17.83 -71.15
C ALA A 467 20.50 17.41 -70.92
N VAL A 468 20.85 16.15 -71.29
CA VAL A 468 22.22 15.61 -71.56
C VAL A 468 23.05 15.05 -70.37
N ALA A 469 22.97 13.71 -70.19
CA ALA A 469 24.06 12.69 -70.18
C ALA A 469 25.32 12.85 -69.25
N ARG A 470 26.16 11.83 -68.96
CA ARG A 470 26.31 10.47 -69.53
C ARG A 470 27.08 9.48 -68.61
N GLN A 471 26.46 8.34 -68.29
CA GLN A 471 26.94 6.93 -68.36
C GLN A 471 28.45 6.53 -68.26
N ASN A 472 28.69 5.33 -67.67
CA ASN A 472 29.86 4.40 -67.80
C ASN A 472 31.10 4.69 -66.91
N ASN A 473 31.89 3.70 -66.43
CA ASN A 473 31.86 2.22 -66.51
C ASN A 473 32.69 1.59 -65.34
N GLN A 474 32.43 0.36 -64.85
CA GLN A 474 33.05 -0.93 -65.26
C GLN A 474 34.60 -0.86 -65.44
N GLN A 475 35.47 -1.77 -64.94
CA GLN A 475 35.31 -3.07 -64.26
C GLN A 475 36.70 -3.60 -63.80
N ARG A 476 36.75 -4.61 -62.91
CA ARG A 476 37.80 -5.67 -62.82
C ARG A 476 39.23 -5.23 -62.36
N LEU A 477 40.19 -6.11 -62.00
CA LEU A 477 40.37 -7.57 -62.20
C LEU A 477 41.15 -8.27 -61.05
N LEU A 478 40.91 -9.59 -60.94
CA LEU A 478 41.53 -10.65 -60.13
C LEU A 478 43.08 -10.61 -59.90
N GLY A 479 43.56 -11.10 -58.74
CA GLY A 479 45.00 -11.07 -58.40
C GLY A 479 45.59 -12.04 -57.33
N LYS A 480 45.01 -13.23 -57.12
CA LYS A 480 45.66 -14.51 -56.71
C LYS A 480 46.93 -14.56 -55.80
N ALA A 481 46.71 -15.04 -54.57
CA ALA A 481 47.31 -16.26 -53.97
C ALA A 481 48.78 -16.34 -53.46
N CYS A 482 48.96 -17.25 -52.48
CA CYS A 482 50.22 -17.82 -51.90
C CYS A 482 51.05 -16.93 -50.96
N SER A 483 51.77 -17.45 -49.93
CA SER A 483 51.69 -18.76 -49.21
C SER A 483 52.62 -18.81 -47.97
N MET A 484 52.26 -19.66 -46.99
CA MET A 484 53.13 -20.43 -46.06
C MET A 484 53.80 -19.79 -44.81
N ARG A 485 53.59 -20.52 -43.68
CA ARG A 485 54.46 -20.75 -42.48
C ARG A 485 54.63 -19.58 -41.50
N GLN A 486 54.31 -19.68 -40.20
CA GLN A 486 54.64 -20.66 -39.12
C GLN A 486 56.14 -20.77 -38.76
N ILE A 487 56.48 -20.57 -37.48
CA ILE A 487 57.29 -21.48 -36.61
C ILE A 487 57.33 -20.98 -35.13
N SER A 488 57.29 -21.93 -34.18
CA SER A 488 57.39 -21.91 -32.68
C SER A 488 58.06 -20.71 -31.96
N THR A 489 57.60 -20.19 -30.80
CA THR A 489 57.45 -20.76 -29.42
C THR A 489 58.76 -21.33 -28.77
N PRO A 490 58.87 -21.51 -27.42
CA PRO A 490 59.13 -20.50 -26.36
C PRO A 490 60.33 -20.87 -25.42
N VAL A 491 60.64 -20.05 -24.38
CA VAL A 491 61.69 -20.25 -23.31
C VAL A 491 61.66 -19.05 -22.32
N LEU A 492 61.92 -19.08 -20.99
CA LEU A 492 61.95 -20.15 -19.95
C LEU A 492 61.58 -19.56 -18.54
N ALA A 493 62.03 -20.12 -17.40
CA ALA A 493 61.21 -20.16 -16.16
C ALA A 493 61.91 -20.25 -14.76
N ALA A 494 61.09 -20.11 -13.69
CA ALA A 494 61.13 -20.70 -12.33
C ALA A 494 62.03 -20.18 -11.16
N ALA A 495 61.36 -19.87 -10.04
CA ALA A 495 61.54 -20.36 -8.64
C ALA A 495 62.74 -19.96 -7.72
N PHE A 496 62.43 -19.86 -6.41
CA PHE A 496 63.34 -20.04 -5.25
C PHE A 496 62.58 -20.60 -4.02
N VAL A 497 63.26 -21.21 -3.04
CA VAL A 497 62.65 -22.15 -2.05
C VAL A 497 63.27 -22.06 -0.63
N ALA A 498 62.39 -22.06 0.40
CA ALA A 498 62.51 -22.49 1.81
C ALA A 498 63.68 -22.05 2.74
N LEU A 499 63.39 -21.89 4.05
CA LEU A 499 63.71 -22.88 5.09
C LEU A 499 63.43 -22.38 6.53
N ALA A 500 62.53 -23.04 7.27
CA ALA A 500 62.42 -22.91 8.74
C ALA A 500 61.72 -24.13 9.38
N LEU A 501 62.42 -25.26 9.53
CA LEU A 501 61.90 -26.43 10.25
C LEU A 501 62.31 -26.41 11.73
N LEU A 502 61.45 -25.84 12.56
CA LEU A 502 61.30 -26.32 13.94
C LEU A 502 60.38 -27.56 13.92
N PRO A 503 60.54 -28.53 14.83
CA PRO A 503 59.43 -29.41 15.12
C PRO A 503 58.31 -28.56 15.72
N ALA A 504 57.15 -28.52 15.05
CA ALA A 504 55.94 -28.17 15.77
C ALA A 504 55.83 -29.12 16.97
N ALA A 505 55.49 -28.59 18.14
CA ALA A 505 54.89 -29.46 19.14
C ALA A 505 53.62 -30.03 18.46
N GLN A 506 53.50 -31.36 18.40
CA GLN A 506 52.20 -31.91 18.05
C GLN A 506 51.24 -31.43 19.12
N ALA A 507 50.14 -30.80 18.70
CA ALA A 507 49.07 -30.43 19.60
C ALA A 507 48.67 -31.68 20.40
N ALA A 508 48.55 -31.53 21.72
CA ALA A 508 48.08 -32.63 22.54
C ALA A 508 46.56 -32.73 22.42
N ASP A 509 46.05 -33.93 22.14
CA ASP A 509 44.60 -34.19 22.15
C ASP A 509 44.07 -34.05 23.59
N VAL A 510 43.16 -33.10 23.81
CA VAL A 510 42.54 -32.83 25.11
C VAL A 510 41.03 -33.06 25.02
N SER A 511 40.61 -34.29 25.33
CA SER A 511 39.18 -34.63 25.44
C SER A 511 38.55 -34.05 26.71
N LEU A 512 37.26 -33.72 26.63
CA LEU A 512 36.38 -33.44 27.77
C LEU A 512 36.01 -34.77 28.48
N ASN A 513 35.90 -34.77 29.81
CA ASN A 513 35.61 -35.98 30.61
C ASN A 513 34.19 -36.05 31.20
N ALA A 514 33.45 -34.95 31.18
CA ALA A 514 32.12 -34.80 31.77
C ALA A 514 31.44 -33.55 31.23
N ASP A 515 30.10 -33.46 31.34
CA ASP A 515 29.36 -32.25 31.02
C ASP A 515 29.73 -31.05 31.91
N ASP A 516 29.71 -29.85 31.35
CA ASP A 516 29.65 -28.63 32.14
C ASP A 516 28.31 -28.53 32.90
N GLY A 517 28.43 -28.50 34.23
CA GLY A 517 27.31 -28.26 35.14
C GLY A 517 26.70 -26.86 35.02
N PHE A 518 25.59 -26.63 35.72
CA PHE A 518 24.94 -25.31 35.71
C PHE A 518 25.86 -24.23 36.32
N GLY A 519 26.16 -23.18 35.56
CA GLY A 519 27.09 -22.12 35.95
C GLY A 519 28.58 -22.48 35.82
N ALA A 520 28.91 -23.64 35.26
CA ALA A 520 30.27 -23.99 34.86
C ALA A 520 30.52 -23.68 33.37
N SER A 521 31.79 -23.47 33.03
CA SER A 521 32.30 -23.26 31.67
C SER A 521 33.67 -23.92 31.57
N SER A 522 33.80 -24.90 30.66
CA SER A 522 35.09 -25.43 30.19
C SER A 522 35.65 -24.62 29.01
N PHE A 523 34.86 -23.68 28.46
CA PHE A 523 35.26 -22.87 27.29
C PHE A 523 36.43 -21.91 27.57
N ASN A 524 36.51 -21.35 28.77
CA ASN A 524 37.54 -20.36 29.16
C ASN A 524 38.24 -20.67 30.50
N ALA A 525 37.96 -21.83 31.10
CA ALA A 525 38.51 -22.24 32.39
C ALA A 525 38.84 -23.75 32.38
N ALA A 526 39.50 -24.23 33.45
CA ALA A 526 40.01 -25.60 33.50
C ALA A 526 38.94 -26.71 33.41
N GLY A 527 37.70 -26.40 33.83
CA GLY A 527 36.52 -27.16 33.43
C GLY A 527 36.58 -28.66 33.73
N GLN A 528 36.16 -29.46 32.76
CA GLN A 528 36.21 -30.93 32.77
C GLN A 528 37.29 -31.52 31.84
N TRP A 529 38.27 -30.71 31.41
CA TRP A 529 39.29 -31.14 30.45
C TRP A 529 40.24 -32.20 31.04
N SER A 530 40.65 -33.16 30.21
CA SER A 530 41.51 -34.28 30.61
C SER A 530 42.93 -33.89 31.06
N ASN A 531 43.44 -32.73 30.64
CA ASN A 531 44.69 -32.16 31.16
C ASN A 531 44.50 -31.35 32.47
N GLY A 532 43.25 -31.07 32.87
CA GLY A 532 42.91 -30.25 34.05
C GLY A 532 43.39 -28.80 33.97
N GLN A 533 43.60 -28.25 32.77
CA GLN A 533 44.00 -26.85 32.52
C GLN A 533 42.95 -26.15 31.64
N ALA A 534 42.93 -24.82 31.68
CA ALA A 534 42.08 -24.04 30.77
C ALA A 534 42.55 -24.20 29.31
N PRO A 535 41.66 -24.00 28.30
CA PRO A 535 42.04 -23.97 26.89
C PRO A 535 43.24 -23.06 26.62
N ALA A 536 44.26 -23.59 25.95
CA ALA A 536 45.52 -22.92 25.68
C ALA A 536 46.20 -23.48 24.41
N ALA A 537 46.88 -22.61 23.67
CA ALA A 537 47.50 -22.94 22.39
C ALA A 537 48.59 -24.03 22.52
N GLY A 538 48.80 -24.77 21.44
CA GLY A 538 49.58 -26.02 21.41
C GLY A 538 48.78 -27.26 21.80
N ASN A 539 47.44 -27.23 21.75
CA ASN A 539 46.55 -28.34 22.11
C ASN A 539 45.27 -28.30 21.27
N ASP A 540 44.78 -29.48 20.86
CA ASP A 540 43.54 -29.69 20.11
C ASP A 540 42.47 -30.25 21.05
N TYR A 541 41.27 -29.67 21.05
CA TYR A 541 40.24 -29.97 22.05
C TYR A 541 39.06 -30.74 21.45
N PHE A 542 38.53 -31.72 22.17
CA PHE A 542 37.47 -32.62 21.68
C PHE A 542 36.35 -32.77 22.70
N THR A 543 35.08 -32.54 22.32
CA THR A 543 33.96 -32.69 23.27
C THR A 543 33.64 -34.15 23.58
N GLY A 544 33.66 -35.04 22.57
CA GLY A 544 33.11 -36.38 22.71
C GLY A 544 31.63 -36.36 23.10
N ASP A 545 31.22 -37.36 23.87
CA ASP A 545 29.85 -37.55 24.38
C ASP A 545 29.48 -36.60 25.54
N PHE A 546 29.92 -35.34 25.48
CA PHE A 546 29.78 -34.36 26.56
C PHE A 546 29.47 -32.94 26.03
N ARG A 547 28.87 -32.13 26.89
CA ARG A 547 28.43 -30.76 26.60
C ARG A 547 29.36 -29.72 27.25
N VAL A 548 30.00 -28.89 26.41
CA VAL A 548 30.77 -27.70 26.84
C VAL A 548 29.87 -26.46 26.84
N ARG A 549 30.01 -25.61 27.86
CA ARG A 549 29.26 -24.36 28.00
C ARG A 549 30.17 -23.16 27.86
N THR A 550 29.67 -22.11 27.20
CA THR A 550 30.28 -20.77 27.27
C THR A 550 30.09 -20.19 28.68
N PRO A 551 30.79 -19.10 29.03
CA PRO A 551 30.46 -18.28 30.20
C PRO A 551 28.99 -17.82 30.20
N ALA A 552 28.50 -17.50 31.40
CA ALA A 552 27.09 -17.23 31.68
C ALA A 552 26.85 -15.75 32.02
N ASP A 553 27.44 -14.87 31.22
CA ASP A 553 27.41 -13.41 31.36
C ASP A 553 27.58 -12.75 29.97
N GLY A 554 27.54 -11.42 29.90
CA GLY A 554 27.62 -10.65 28.65
C GLY A 554 29.05 -10.35 28.14
N GLY A 555 30.07 -11.04 28.66
CA GLY A 555 31.45 -10.88 28.19
C GLY A 555 31.72 -11.54 26.83
N SER A 556 32.67 -10.98 26.08
CA SER A 556 33.21 -11.61 24.87
C SER A 556 34.41 -12.50 25.23
N TYR A 557 34.51 -13.68 24.61
CA TYR A 557 35.48 -14.72 24.96
C TYR A 557 36.03 -15.45 23.73
N THR A 558 37.35 -15.51 23.61
CA THR A 558 38.06 -16.35 22.63
C THR A 558 38.38 -17.72 23.23
N PHE A 559 38.14 -18.80 22.49
CA PHE A 559 38.60 -20.14 22.87
C PHE A 559 40.13 -20.21 22.80
N GLY A 560 40.77 -20.74 23.83
CA GLY A 560 42.23 -20.65 23.96
C GLY A 560 43.04 -21.71 23.21
N GLY A 561 42.43 -22.76 22.65
CA GLY A 561 43.10 -23.87 21.98
C GLY A 561 43.33 -23.69 20.48
N ASP A 562 44.14 -24.57 19.86
CA ASP A 562 44.47 -24.52 18.43
C ASP A 562 43.31 -25.01 17.54
N SER A 563 42.43 -25.86 18.11
CA SER A 563 41.14 -26.25 17.55
C SER A 563 40.15 -26.62 18.65
N LEU A 564 38.85 -26.56 18.32
CA LEU A 564 37.79 -27.22 19.08
C LEU A 564 36.96 -28.09 18.13
N THR A 565 37.02 -29.40 18.32
CA THR A 565 36.21 -30.38 17.59
C THR A 565 34.97 -30.75 18.40
N ILE A 566 33.79 -30.51 17.81
CA ILE A 566 32.50 -30.95 18.31
C ILE A 566 32.06 -32.18 17.50
N ASN A 567 31.87 -33.32 18.17
CA ASN A 567 31.69 -34.61 17.48
C ASN A 567 30.63 -35.55 18.10
N ASN A 568 29.62 -34.97 18.77
CA ASN A 568 28.38 -35.69 19.10
C ASN A 568 27.20 -34.70 19.07
N ASN A 569 26.10 -35.11 18.45
CA ASN A 569 24.85 -34.36 18.29
C ASN A 569 23.63 -35.04 18.95
N THR A 570 23.84 -36.10 19.73
CA THR A 570 22.76 -36.88 20.38
C THR A 570 22.00 -36.03 21.40
N GLU A 571 20.68 -36.23 21.46
CA GLU A 571 19.80 -35.53 22.40
C GLU A 571 19.95 -36.03 23.85
N LEU A 572 20.10 -35.09 24.77
CA LEU A 572 20.09 -35.27 26.21
C LEU A 572 18.66 -35.34 26.77
N THR A 573 18.51 -35.93 27.96
CA THR A 573 17.20 -36.06 28.64
C THR A 573 16.57 -34.72 29.07
N ASP A 574 17.26 -33.58 28.89
CA ASP A 574 16.75 -32.22 29.06
C ASP A 574 16.29 -31.56 27.74
N GLY A 575 16.29 -32.32 26.63
CA GLY A 575 15.92 -31.87 25.29
C GLY A 575 16.93 -30.90 24.65
N THR A 576 18.15 -30.83 25.18
CA THR A 576 19.30 -30.17 24.53
C THR A 576 20.21 -31.21 23.90
N LEU A 577 21.25 -30.80 23.17
CA LEU A 577 22.18 -31.73 22.50
C LEU A 577 23.58 -31.69 23.15
N PHE A 578 24.40 -32.70 22.90
CA PHE A 578 25.84 -32.68 23.23
C PHE A 578 26.63 -31.66 22.38
N GLY A 579 27.87 -31.37 22.78
CA GLY A 579 28.71 -30.39 22.09
C GLY A 579 28.62 -28.99 22.68
N LEU A 580 28.57 -27.96 21.83
CA LEU A 580 28.65 -26.56 22.26
C LEU A 580 27.28 -26.02 22.68
N SER A 581 27.23 -25.39 23.86
CA SER A 581 26.04 -24.74 24.41
C SER A 581 26.31 -23.30 24.83
N TYR A 582 25.66 -22.35 24.16
CA TYR A 582 25.75 -20.92 24.50
C TYR A 582 24.92 -20.57 25.75
N LYS A 583 25.53 -19.76 26.60
CA LYS A 583 24.98 -19.29 27.87
C LYS A 583 25.21 -17.81 28.18
N GLY A 584 25.81 -17.05 27.26
CA GLY A 584 26.00 -15.61 27.44
C GLY A 584 24.69 -14.83 27.52
N THR A 585 24.76 -13.58 27.98
CA THR A 585 23.58 -12.74 28.25
C THR A 585 23.64 -11.38 27.54
N GLY A 586 22.53 -10.94 26.95
CA GLY A 586 22.43 -9.71 26.16
C GLY A 586 22.92 -9.86 24.72
N ALA A 587 23.01 -8.73 24.00
CA ALA A 587 23.22 -8.70 22.55
C ALA A 587 24.70 -8.56 22.10
N GLU A 588 25.56 -7.95 22.92
CA GLU A 588 26.90 -7.49 22.52
C GLU A 588 28.01 -8.55 22.64
N GLY A 589 27.74 -9.67 23.33
CA GLY A 589 28.77 -10.65 23.66
C GLY A 589 29.17 -11.51 22.46
N THR A 590 30.47 -11.57 22.15
CA THR A 590 31.01 -12.37 21.04
C THR A 590 31.84 -13.54 21.55
N ILE A 591 31.53 -14.74 21.07
CA ILE A 591 32.30 -15.95 21.32
C ILE A 591 33.14 -16.22 20.06
N THR A 592 34.46 -16.21 20.21
CA THR A 592 35.40 -16.44 19.10
C THR A 592 36.04 -17.82 19.21
N ILE A 593 36.02 -18.58 18.12
CA ILE A 593 36.68 -19.89 18.01
C ILE A 593 37.43 -19.91 16.69
N ASP A 594 38.74 -19.63 16.73
CA ASP A 594 39.56 -19.41 15.52
C ASP A 594 39.54 -20.61 14.55
N ASN A 595 39.26 -21.82 15.07
CA ASN A 595 39.18 -23.09 14.34
C ASN A 595 38.17 -24.04 15.02
N LEU A 596 36.88 -23.90 14.70
CA LEU A 596 35.81 -24.79 15.13
C LEU A 596 35.60 -25.90 14.10
N ILE A 597 35.68 -27.16 14.52
CA ILE A 597 35.47 -28.33 13.65
C ILE A 597 34.17 -29.01 14.06
N LEU A 598 33.26 -29.20 13.11
CA LEU A 598 31.99 -29.90 13.29
C LEU A 598 32.07 -31.27 12.61
N ASP A 599 32.24 -32.33 13.40
CA ASP A 599 32.43 -33.71 12.96
C ASP A 599 31.32 -34.61 13.54
N GLY A 600 30.07 -34.34 13.15
CA GLY A 600 28.88 -34.96 13.76
C GLY A 600 28.46 -34.27 15.07
N GLY A 601 28.87 -33.01 15.24
CA GLY A 601 28.66 -32.22 16.44
C GLY A 601 27.36 -31.42 16.46
N SER A 602 27.11 -30.72 17.58
CA SER A 602 26.08 -29.68 17.60
C SER A 602 26.46 -28.40 18.34
N ILE A 603 25.89 -27.29 17.87
CA ILE A 603 25.94 -25.95 18.45
C ILE A 603 24.51 -25.58 18.87
N ASN A 604 24.31 -25.16 20.12
CA ASN A 604 22.98 -24.91 20.69
C ASN A 604 22.91 -23.55 21.37
N HIS A 605 21.89 -22.75 21.04
CA HIS A 605 21.50 -21.62 21.88
C HIS A 605 20.55 -22.08 22.99
N ILE A 606 20.98 -21.98 24.25
CA ILE A 606 20.17 -22.41 25.40
C ILE A 606 19.99 -21.30 26.46
N ASN A 607 19.88 -20.04 26.05
CA ASN A 607 19.54 -18.91 26.95
C ASN A 607 18.23 -18.21 26.54
N GLY A 608 17.99 -16.96 26.95
CA GLY A 608 16.76 -16.23 26.62
C GLY A 608 16.69 -15.78 25.16
N THR A 609 15.48 -15.45 24.69
CA THR A 609 15.26 -14.89 23.33
C THR A 609 15.90 -13.52 23.12
N GLY A 610 16.19 -12.78 24.20
CA GLY A 610 16.90 -11.49 24.17
C GLY A 610 18.42 -11.59 24.36
N ASP A 611 18.96 -12.80 24.45
CA ASP A 611 20.41 -13.05 24.49
C ASP A 611 20.85 -13.49 23.09
N ILE A 612 21.86 -12.84 22.49
CA ILE A 612 22.29 -13.13 21.11
C ILE A 612 23.61 -13.91 21.12
N PHE A 613 23.64 -15.06 20.45
CA PHE A 613 24.88 -15.82 20.28
C PHE A 613 25.62 -15.34 19.02
N ASN A 614 26.50 -14.35 19.19
CA ASN A 614 27.45 -13.97 18.13
C ASN A 614 28.65 -14.93 18.15
N LEU A 615 28.77 -15.76 17.11
CA LEU A 615 29.83 -16.77 16.95
C LEU A 615 30.79 -16.33 15.83
N ALA A 616 32.04 -16.04 16.18
CA ALA A 616 33.08 -15.56 15.27
C ALA A 616 34.28 -16.51 15.22
N GLY A 617 35.17 -16.33 14.22
CA GLY A 617 36.32 -17.20 13.97
C GLY A 617 36.14 -17.96 12.65
N SER A 618 36.36 -19.29 12.64
CA SER A 618 36.07 -20.13 11.47
C SER A 618 35.36 -21.43 11.87
N ILE A 619 34.55 -21.97 10.96
CA ILE A 619 33.81 -23.23 11.12
C ILE A 619 34.11 -24.13 9.92
N ASN A 620 34.55 -25.36 10.20
CA ASN A 620 34.79 -26.41 9.20
C ASN A 620 33.84 -27.59 9.46
N VAL A 621 32.92 -27.85 8.53
CA VAL A 621 31.89 -28.89 8.64
C VAL A 621 32.35 -30.14 7.90
N VAL A 622 32.85 -31.11 8.68
CA VAL A 622 33.52 -32.32 8.21
C VAL A 622 32.55 -33.51 8.11
N SER A 623 31.56 -33.57 9.02
CA SER A 623 30.51 -34.59 9.04
C SER A 623 29.18 -33.97 9.48
N ASP A 624 28.04 -34.52 9.04
CA ASP A 624 26.69 -33.96 9.20
C ASP A 624 26.38 -33.49 10.63
N SER A 625 26.19 -32.18 10.79
CA SER A 625 26.19 -31.51 12.10
C SER A 625 24.98 -30.58 12.29
N VAL A 626 24.72 -30.21 13.55
CA VAL A 626 23.52 -29.45 13.94
C VAL A 626 23.88 -28.06 14.45
N ILE A 627 23.21 -27.01 13.96
CA ILE A 627 23.29 -25.66 14.52
C ILE A 627 21.88 -25.20 14.87
N PHE A 628 21.58 -25.10 16.15
CA PHE A 628 20.22 -25.01 16.67
C PHE A 628 19.98 -23.72 17.48
N ALA A 629 19.28 -22.77 16.86
CA ALA A 629 18.73 -21.57 17.49
C ALA A 629 17.52 -21.92 18.40
N ARG A 630 17.73 -22.80 19.38
CA ARG A 630 16.66 -23.45 20.16
C ARG A 630 15.89 -22.51 21.08
N GLN A 631 16.55 -21.49 21.63
CA GLN A 631 15.93 -20.59 22.62
C GLN A 631 16.11 -19.09 22.33
N GLY A 632 17.17 -18.69 21.63
CA GLY A 632 17.42 -17.37 21.09
C GLY A 632 18.24 -17.44 19.78
N PRO A 633 18.56 -16.30 19.15
CA PRO A 633 19.15 -16.23 17.82
C PRO A 633 20.66 -16.52 17.82
N ILE A 634 21.16 -17.10 16.72
CA ILE A 634 22.58 -17.38 16.49
C ILE A 634 23.05 -16.60 15.27
N ASN A 635 23.96 -15.64 15.48
CA ASN A 635 24.64 -14.93 14.42
C ASN A 635 25.99 -15.60 14.15
N VAL A 636 26.12 -16.28 13.02
CA VAL A 636 27.38 -16.85 12.53
C VAL A 636 28.15 -15.76 11.78
N LEU A 637 29.02 -15.09 12.52
CA LEU A 637 30.02 -14.13 12.03
C LEU A 637 31.30 -14.82 11.53
N ALA A 638 31.43 -16.13 11.80
CA ALA A 638 32.56 -16.96 11.43
C ALA A 638 32.49 -17.40 9.96
N ASP A 639 33.65 -17.55 9.32
CA ASP A 639 33.73 -18.10 7.96
C ASP A 639 33.37 -19.59 7.99
N VAL A 640 32.32 -19.99 7.27
CA VAL A 640 31.89 -21.39 7.18
C VAL A 640 32.53 -22.07 5.97
N SER A 641 32.99 -23.31 6.15
CA SER A 641 33.71 -24.11 5.15
C SER A 641 33.38 -25.61 5.29
N GLY A 642 33.66 -26.39 4.25
CA GLY A 642 33.36 -27.83 4.21
C GLY A 642 32.04 -28.16 3.50
N SER A 643 31.82 -29.45 3.25
CA SER A 643 30.78 -29.96 2.34
C SER A 643 29.75 -30.90 2.99
N ALA A 644 29.83 -31.14 4.30
CA ALA A 644 28.85 -31.95 5.03
C ALA A 644 27.65 -31.12 5.52
N THR A 645 26.53 -31.79 5.81
CA THR A 645 25.23 -31.15 6.04
C THR A 645 25.21 -30.30 7.32
N ILE A 646 24.60 -29.12 7.26
CA ILE A 646 24.19 -28.34 8.44
C ILE A 646 22.67 -28.47 8.62
N THR A 647 22.22 -28.96 9.78
CA THR A 647 20.78 -29.02 10.12
C THR A 647 20.42 -28.01 11.21
N ASN A 648 19.40 -27.17 10.96
CA ASN A 648 18.65 -26.42 11.97
C ASN A 648 17.36 -27.20 12.30
N PRO A 649 17.27 -27.91 13.45
CA PRO A 649 16.31 -28.99 13.64
C PRO A 649 14.89 -28.54 14.00
N GLY A 650 14.70 -27.27 14.34
CA GLY A 650 13.38 -26.63 14.38
C GLY A 650 13.04 -25.84 15.64
N SER A 651 12.69 -24.57 15.43
CA SER A 651 12.16 -23.64 16.43
C SER A 651 11.33 -22.57 15.72
N ASP A 652 10.15 -22.27 16.26
CA ASP A 652 9.08 -21.51 15.62
C ASP A 652 9.01 -20.03 16.04
N GLY A 653 9.36 -19.73 17.30
CA GLY A 653 9.32 -18.36 17.84
C GLY A 653 10.19 -17.36 17.06
N ALA A 654 9.60 -16.24 16.65
CA ALA A 654 10.16 -15.28 15.69
C ALA A 654 11.58 -14.75 16.00
N GLY A 655 11.96 -14.63 17.27
CA GLY A 655 13.31 -14.19 17.68
C GLY A 655 14.35 -15.31 17.78
N ARG A 656 14.31 -16.34 16.92
CA ARG A 656 15.14 -17.56 17.04
C ARG A 656 15.68 -18.06 15.70
N THR A 657 16.28 -17.13 14.96
CA THR A 657 16.87 -17.39 13.64
C THR A 657 18.32 -17.85 13.75
N LEU A 658 18.72 -18.76 12.84
CA LEU A 658 20.12 -19.01 12.52
C LEU A 658 20.52 -18.12 11.35
N THR A 659 21.41 -17.16 11.59
CA THR A 659 21.79 -16.13 10.60
C THR A 659 23.24 -16.29 10.19
N PHE A 660 23.54 -16.45 8.90
CA PHE A 660 24.89 -16.41 8.34
C PHE A 660 25.24 -14.99 7.89
N GLN A 661 26.42 -14.49 8.29
CA GLN A 661 26.82 -13.09 8.08
C GLN A 661 28.20 -12.89 7.41
N SER A 662 29.01 -13.94 7.20
CA SER A 662 30.28 -13.78 6.47
C SER A 662 30.08 -13.73 4.94
N SER A 663 30.83 -12.85 4.30
CA SER A 663 31.01 -12.74 2.84
C SER A 663 32.13 -13.63 2.29
N SER A 664 32.83 -14.35 3.17
CA SER A 664 33.99 -15.20 2.86
C SER A 664 33.72 -16.69 3.12
N ASN A 665 32.45 -17.10 3.16
CA ASN A 665 32.10 -18.52 3.27
C ASN A 665 32.62 -19.28 2.06
N THR A 666 33.21 -20.44 2.32
CA THR A 666 33.61 -21.44 1.30
C THR A 666 32.85 -22.76 1.48
N PHE A 667 31.81 -22.75 2.32
CA PHE A 667 30.88 -23.85 2.51
C PHE A 667 30.17 -24.20 1.20
N ASP A 668 30.18 -25.49 0.87
CA ASP A 668 29.60 -26.08 -0.35
C ASP A 668 28.71 -27.30 0.00
N GLY A 669 28.28 -27.44 1.26
CA GLY A 669 27.40 -28.51 1.75
C GLY A 669 25.91 -28.12 1.82
N ASP A 670 25.05 -29.11 2.07
CA ASP A 670 23.60 -28.92 2.23
C ASP A 670 23.25 -28.16 3.53
N ILE A 671 22.18 -27.37 3.47
CA ILE A 671 21.54 -26.73 4.64
C ILE A 671 20.10 -27.26 4.76
N ILE A 672 19.76 -27.85 5.91
CA ILE A 672 18.40 -28.31 6.22
C ILE A 672 17.80 -27.41 7.31
N ASN A 673 16.96 -26.46 6.91
CA ASN A 673 16.21 -25.57 7.80
C ASN A 673 14.80 -26.11 8.10
N ASN A 674 14.60 -26.63 9.32
CA ASN A 674 13.26 -26.93 9.86
C ASN A 674 12.81 -25.89 10.91
N GLY A 675 13.50 -24.74 10.99
CA GLY A 675 13.23 -23.67 11.94
C GLY A 675 13.14 -22.32 11.24
N ARG A 676 13.97 -21.36 11.65
CA ARG A 676 14.17 -20.08 10.96
C ARG A 676 15.64 -19.94 10.55
N PHE A 677 15.91 -19.61 9.29
CA PHE A 677 17.24 -19.36 8.75
C PHE A 677 17.27 -18.03 7.99
N ALA A 678 18.42 -17.35 8.01
CA ALA A 678 18.67 -16.17 7.21
C ALA A 678 20.11 -16.14 6.66
N LEU A 679 20.27 -15.81 5.39
CA LEU A 679 21.51 -15.27 4.83
C LEU A 679 21.38 -13.74 4.81
N ALA A 680 22.26 -13.03 5.52
CA ALA A 680 22.17 -11.57 5.67
C ALA A 680 22.77 -10.80 4.47
N ALA A 681 22.40 -9.52 4.34
CA ALA A 681 23.02 -8.54 3.45
C ALA A 681 24.56 -8.65 3.41
N GLY A 682 25.09 -8.85 2.21
CA GLY A 682 26.53 -8.99 1.94
C GLY A 682 27.17 -10.32 2.35
N ALA A 683 26.45 -11.24 3.00
CA ALA A 683 26.92 -12.61 3.24
C ALA A 683 26.77 -13.49 1.99
N ASN A 684 27.48 -14.61 1.90
CA ASN A 684 27.43 -15.49 0.72
C ASN A 684 27.09 -16.95 1.00
N LEU A 685 26.46 -17.61 0.03
CA LEU A 685 26.40 -19.07 -0.13
C LEU A 685 27.00 -19.46 -1.49
N ASN A 686 27.58 -20.65 -1.59
CA ASN A 686 28.19 -21.16 -2.82
C ASN A 686 27.49 -22.45 -3.25
N PHE A 687 27.27 -22.59 -4.56
CA PHE A 687 26.66 -23.78 -5.15
C PHE A 687 27.49 -24.25 -6.34
N THR A 688 27.96 -25.50 -6.31
CA THR A 688 28.63 -26.11 -7.46
C THR A 688 27.63 -26.92 -8.29
N ILE A 689 27.38 -26.44 -9.51
CA ILE A 689 26.37 -27.00 -10.41
C ILE A 689 27.01 -28.08 -11.28
N GLY A 690 26.54 -29.32 -11.17
CA GLY A 690 27.00 -30.46 -11.96
C GLY A 690 26.00 -30.88 -13.05
N ALA A 691 26.48 -31.54 -14.10
CA ALA A 691 25.71 -31.85 -15.31
C ALA A 691 24.41 -32.68 -15.16
N SER A 692 24.05 -33.15 -13.96
CA SER A 692 22.75 -33.81 -13.67
C SER A 692 22.35 -33.70 -12.19
N GLY A 693 22.83 -32.68 -11.47
CA GLY A 693 22.59 -32.49 -10.04
C GLY A 693 23.53 -31.44 -9.45
N VAL A 694 23.16 -30.87 -8.31
CA VAL A 694 23.96 -29.87 -7.58
C VAL A 694 24.74 -30.53 -6.44
N ASN A 695 25.86 -29.93 -6.03
CA ASN A 695 26.66 -30.39 -4.88
C ASN A 695 25.91 -30.23 -3.55
N ASN A 696 25.07 -29.19 -3.46
CA ASN A 696 24.34 -28.77 -2.26
C ASN A 696 23.07 -27.97 -2.56
N SER A 697 22.20 -27.89 -1.57
CA SER A 697 20.90 -27.22 -1.60
C SER A 697 20.54 -26.66 -0.22
N VAL A 698 19.69 -25.63 -0.17
CA VAL A 698 18.98 -25.21 1.04
C VAL A 698 17.58 -25.79 1.01
N THR A 699 17.19 -26.56 2.02
CA THR A 699 15.93 -27.32 2.06
C THR A 699 15.30 -27.33 3.45
N GLY A 700 14.08 -27.86 3.58
CA GLY A 700 13.47 -28.20 4.87
C GLY A 700 12.14 -27.49 5.14
N ALA A 701 11.39 -28.01 6.12
CA ALA A 701 10.03 -27.56 6.43
C ALA A 701 10.02 -26.42 7.47
N GLY A 702 10.86 -25.40 7.23
CA GLY A 702 11.05 -24.26 8.12
C GLY A 702 9.82 -23.35 8.20
N ALA A 703 9.74 -22.57 9.27
CA ALA A 703 8.76 -21.49 9.39
C ALA A 703 9.13 -20.27 8.54
N GLU A 704 10.40 -20.13 8.16
CA GLU A 704 10.96 -18.98 7.43
C GLU A 704 12.39 -19.30 6.94
N THR A 705 12.71 -18.94 5.69
CA THR A 705 14.06 -19.05 5.12
C THR A 705 14.38 -17.81 4.28
N ILE A 706 15.09 -16.83 4.85
CA ILE A 706 15.38 -15.55 4.17
C ILE A 706 16.73 -15.63 3.44
N TYR A 707 16.76 -15.22 2.17
CA TYR A 707 18.00 -14.96 1.44
C TYR A 707 18.10 -13.47 1.10
N ASP A 708 18.96 -12.74 1.80
CA ASP A 708 19.24 -11.32 1.56
C ASP A 708 20.73 -11.11 1.19
N GLY A 709 21.44 -12.19 0.86
CA GLY A 709 22.86 -12.17 0.49
C GLY A 709 23.13 -12.71 -0.92
N VAL A 710 24.40 -12.97 -1.22
CA VAL A 710 24.87 -13.35 -2.55
C VAL A 710 24.89 -14.87 -2.74
N PHE A 711 24.35 -15.36 -3.86
CA PHE A 711 24.56 -16.72 -4.35
C PHE A 711 25.71 -16.75 -5.38
N ASN A 712 26.77 -17.49 -5.07
CA ASN A 712 27.88 -17.76 -5.96
C ASN A 712 27.67 -19.11 -6.68
N LEU A 713 27.47 -19.10 -8.00
CA LEU A 713 27.22 -20.32 -8.78
C LEU A 713 28.47 -20.74 -9.57
N ASP A 714 29.07 -21.89 -9.24
CA ASP A 714 30.07 -22.52 -10.11
C ASP A 714 29.36 -23.35 -11.19
N LEU A 715 29.17 -22.72 -12.35
CA LEU A 715 28.55 -23.30 -13.55
C LEU A 715 29.54 -24.14 -14.38
N SER A 716 30.82 -24.26 -14.01
CA SER A 716 31.85 -24.90 -14.85
C SER A 716 31.65 -26.41 -15.05
N GLY A 717 30.87 -27.05 -14.17
CA GLY A 717 30.44 -28.44 -14.28
C GLY A 717 29.01 -28.65 -14.81
N ALA A 718 28.28 -27.58 -15.10
CA ALA A 718 26.86 -27.61 -15.42
C ALA A 718 26.55 -28.19 -16.81
N SER A 719 25.28 -28.47 -17.07
CA SER A 719 24.78 -28.91 -18.37
C SER A 719 24.19 -27.74 -19.13
N SER A 720 24.34 -27.72 -20.46
CA SER A 720 23.77 -26.70 -21.34
C SER A 720 22.71 -27.24 -22.30
N ASN A 721 22.04 -28.35 -21.95
CA ASN A 721 20.84 -28.78 -22.69
C ASN A 721 19.62 -28.06 -22.13
N ASN A 722 18.88 -27.35 -22.99
CA ASN A 722 17.60 -26.72 -22.64
C ASN A 722 16.65 -27.72 -21.94
N GLY A 723 16.18 -27.35 -20.75
CA GLY A 723 15.31 -28.17 -19.90
C GLY A 723 16.01 -29.02 -18.83
N ASP A 724 17.34 -29.00 -18.73
CA ASP A 724 18.05 -29.47 -17.52
C ASP A 724 17.87 -28.45 -16.38
N SER A 725 17.73 -28.90 -15.12
CA SER A 725 17.45 -28.02 -13.97
C SER A 725 17.93 -28.56 -12.61
N TRP A 726 18.05 -27.65 -11.63
CA TRP A 726 18.62 -27.84 -10.31
C TRP A 726 17.83 -27.04 -9.25
N ALA A 727 17.22 -27.71 -8.29
CA ALA A 727 16.64 -27.04 -7.12
C ALA A 727 17.78 -26.73 -6.13
N ILE A 728 18.13 -25.45 -5.98
CA ILE A 728 19.23 -25.00 -5.10
C ILE A 728 18.71 -24.30 -3.84
N ALA A 729 17.54 -23.66 -3.94
CA ALA A 729 16.77 -23.12 -2.82
C ALA A 729 15.37 -23.77 -2.84
N ALA A 730 15.14 -24.74 -1.96
CA ALA A 730 13.91 -25.53 -1.88
C ALA A 730 13.49 -25.76 -0.43
N ALA A 731 13.51 -24.69 0.37
CA ALA A 731 12.98 -24.67 1.72
C ALA A 731 11.54 -24.11 1.73
N ASP A 732 10.69 -24.65 2.61
CA ASP A 732 9.36 -24.09 2.84
C ASP A 732 9.47 -22.67 3.42
N ASN A 733 8.51 -21.82 3.05
CA ASN A 733 8.45 -20.41 3.50
C ASN A 733 9.74 -19.61 3.22
N GLN A 734 10.36 -19.86 2.06
CA GLN A 734 11.54 -19.11 1.63
C GLN A 734 11.18 -17.77 0.97
N THR A 735 11.99 -16.74 1.22
CA THR A 735 11.85 -15.40 0.66
C THR A 735 13.21 -14.84 0.24
N PHE A 736 13.20 -14.02 -0.81
CA PHE A 736 14.37 -13.32 -1.32
C PHE A 736 14.22 -11.84 -0.95
N GLY A 737 15.23 -11.28 -0.29
CA GLY A 737 15.25 -9.90 0.21
C GLY A 737 15.81 -8.91 -0.81
N GLY A 738 15.66 -7.61 -0.54
CA GLY A 738 16.09 -6.55 -1.46
C GLY A 738 17.60 -6.50 -1.73
N ASN A 739 18.44 -7.09 -0.86
CA ASN A 739 19.89 -7.18 -1.09
C ASN A 739 20.30 -8.54 -1.72
N PHE A 740 19.34 -9.42 -2.04
CA PHE A 740 19.63 -10.69 -2.70
C PHE A 740 20.27 -10.46 -4.07
N SER A 741 21.29 -11.25 -4.38
CA SER A 741 21.89 -11.21 -5.71
C SER A 741 22.55 -12.53 -6.11
N ILE A 742 22.65 -12.77 -7.41
CA ILE A 742 23.37 -13.92 -7.98
C ILE A 742 24.53 -13.40 -8.81
N ALA A 743 25.75 -13.80 -8.44
CA ALA A 743 26.96 -13.27 -9.07
C ALA A 743 27.03 -13.63 -10.57
N GLY A 744 26.96 -12.61 -11.44
CA GLY A 744 26.99 -12.76 -12.90
C GLY A 744 25.63 -12.93 -13.59
N PHE A 745 24.52 -12.72 -12.87
CA PHE A 745 23.16 -12.76 -13.41
C PHE A 745 22.50 -11.37 -13.28
N ALA A 746 21.66 -11.01 -14.24
CA ALA A 746 20.78 -9.84 -14.18
C ALA A 746 19.41 -10.22 -13.58
N ASP A 747 18.81 -9.34 -12.80
CA ASP A 747 17.52 -9.55 -12.14
C ASP A 747 16.35 -8.99 -12.96
N LEU A 748 15.32 -9.81 -13.17
CA LEU A 748 14.07 -9.42 -13.83
C LEU A 748 12.87 -9.35 -12.86
N GLY A 749 13.11 -9.49 -11.55
CA GLY A 749 12.14 -9.49 -10.45
C GLY A 749 11.57 -10.88 -10.14
N ASP A 750 11.15 -11.61 -11.17
CA ASP A 750 10.67 -13.01 -11.08
C ASP A 750 11.77 -14.04 -11.37
N VAL A 751 12.70 -13.70 -12.28
CA VAL A 751 13.76 -14.59 -12.75
C VAL A 751 15.10 -13.85 -12.87
N TRP A 752 16.17 -14.45 -12.36
CA TRP A 752 17.55 -14.02 -12.59
C TRP A 752 18.11 -14.74 -13.84
N VAL A 753 18.80 -14.02 -14.74
CA VAL A 753 19.30 -14.54 -16.02
C VAL A 753 20.79 -14.31 -16.18
N GLY A 754 21.56 -15.36 -16.48
CA GLY A 754 23.02 -15.29 -16.67
C GLY A 754 23.61 -16.54 -17.32
N ASP A 755 24.61 -16.37 -18.19
CA ASP A 755 25.34 -17.45 -18.90
C ASP A 755 24.48 -18.54 -19.62
N GLY A 756 23.22 -18.23 -19.97
CA GLY A 756 22.27 -19.19 -20.56
C GLY A 756 21.47 -20.02 -19.53
N TYR A 757 21.44 -19.56 -18.28
CA TYR A 757 20.69 -20.14 -17.18
C TYR A 757 19.70 -19.13 -16.58
N LEU A 758 18.63 -19.68 -15.99
CA LEU A 758 17.52 -18.97 -15.37
C LEU A 758 17.39 -19.44 -13.92
N PHE A 759 17.38 -18.54 -12.94
CA PHE A 759 17.00 -18.85 -11.56
C PHE A 759 15.68 -18.15 -11.22
N ASP A 760 14.63 -18.95 -11.06
CA ASP A 760 13.28 -18.52 -10.70
C ASP A 760 13.19 -18.39 -9.17
N THR A 761 12.85 -17.19 -8.65
CA THR A 761 12.82 -16.92 -7.20
C THR A 761 11.59 -17.51 -6.51
N ALA A 762 10.47 -17.69 -7.22
CA ALA A 762 9.24 -18.27 -6.68
C ALA A 762 9.39 -19.79 -6.39
N THR A 763 10.29 -20.47 -7.10
CA THR A 763 10.56 -21.91 -6.98
C THR A 763 11.95 -22.23 -6.43
N GLY A 764 12.90 -21.28 -6.51
CA GLY A 764 14.31 -21.44 -6.17
C GLY A 764 15.06 -22.47 -7.03
N VAL A 765 14.61 -22.62 -8.28
CA VAL A 765 15.16 -23.55 -9.26
C VAL A 765 16.03 -22.81 -10.28
N LEU A 766 17.28 -23.24 -10.41
CA LEU A 766 18.16 -22.92 -11.53
C LEU A 766 17.82 -23.86 -12.71
N SER A 767 17.80 -23.36 -13.94
CA SER A 767 17.51 -24.15 -15.15
C SER A 767 18.23 -23.63 -16.38
N VAL A 768 18.39 -24.47 -17.42
CA VAL A 768 18.94 -24.06 -18.72
C VAL A 768 17.84 -23.49 -19.59
N GLY A 769 17.98 -22.25 -20.03
CA GLY A 769 17.04 -21.59 -20.94
C GLY A 769 17.49 -20.19 -21.36
N GLU A 770 16.98 -19.73 -22.49
CA GLU A 770 16.99 -18.30 -22.83
C GLU A 770 16.00 -17.58 -21.90
N GLY A 771 16.30 -16.33 -21.53
CA GLY A 771 15.40 -15.52 -20.71
C GLY A 771 14.05 -15.25 -21.38
N PRO A 772 13.02 -14.81 -20.64
CA PRO A 772 11.78 -14.36 -21.25
C PRO A 772 12.10 -13.22 -22.24
N GLU A 773 11.52 -13.25 -23.46
CA GLU A 773 11.57 -12.08 -24.34
C GLU A 773 10.93 -10.89 -23.57
N ARG A 774 11.66 -9.78 -23.45
CA ARG A 774 11.25 -8.50 -22.85
C ARG A 774 11.96 -7.36 -23.59
N LEU A 775 11.56 -6.11 -23.33
CA LEU A 775 12.29 -4.94 -23.81
C LEU A 775 13.61 -4.75 -23.04
N THR A 776 14.62 -4.23 -23.72
CA THR A 776 15.94 -3.87 -23.19
C THR A 776 16.09 -2.35 -23.15
N LEU A 777 16.56 -1.79 -22.03
CA LEU A 777 17.16 -0.45 -22.00
C LEU A 777 18.65 -0.59 -22.33
N ARG A 778 19.01 -0.26 -23.57
CA ARG A 778 20.40 -0.19 -24.03
C ARG A 778 20.97 1.18 -23.66
N VAL A 779 21.96 1.18 -22.77
CA VAL A 779 22.62 2.39 -22.24
C VAL A 779 24.02 2.47 -22.82
N MET A 780 24.30 3.55 -23.54
CA MET A 780 25.57 3.75 -24.24
C MET A 780 26.58 4.48 -23.35
N SER A 781 27.87 4.16 -23.52
CA SER A 781 28.99 4.82 -22.79
C SER A 781 29.10 6.35 -22.97
N ASN A 782 28.35 6.95 -23.90
CA ASN A 782 28.24 8.40 -24.12
C ASN A 782 26.95 9.01 -23.52
N GLY A 783 26.24 8.27 -22.65
CA GLY A 783 25.02 8.73 -21.98
C GLY A 783 23.72 8.60 -22.79
N GLN A 784 23.80 8.22 -24.07
CA GLN A 784 22.61 7.93 -24.88
C GLN A 784 21.89 6.66 -24.38
N MET A 785 20.56 6.67 -24.38
CA MET A 785 19.72 5.52 -24.03
C MET A 785 18.79 5.15 -25.19
N GLN A 786 18.43 3.87 -25.27
CA GLN A 786 17.55 3.33 -26.29
C GLN A 786 16.69 2.19 -25.72
N ILE A 787 15.38 2.22 -25.95
CA ILE A 787 14.52 1.04 -25.74
C ILE A 787 14.61 0.17 -26.98
N VAL A 788 14.87 -1.12 -26.80
CA VAL A 788 15.08 -2.10 -27.87
C VAL A 788 14.26 -3.35 -27.62
N ASN A 789 13.66 -3.92 -28.66
CA ASN A 789 13.14 -5.28 -28.64
C ASN A 789 14.17 -6.20 -29.30
N ASP A 790 15.11 -6.74 -28.52
CA ASP A 790 16.11 -7.71 -29.00
C ASP A 790 15.51 -9.11 -29.23
N GLY A 791 14.20 -9.29 -28.97
CA GLY A 791 13.46 -10.52 -29.21
C GLY A 791 13.29 -10.86 -30.70
N ASP A 792 13.28 -12.17 -30.99
CA ASP A 792 13.14 -12.74 -32.33
C ASP A 792 11.66 -12.87 -32.76
N SER A 793 10.70 -12.80 -31.83
CA SER A 793 9.31 -13.21 -32.10
C SER A 793 8.21 -12.37 -31.46
N ALA A 794 8.43 -11.82 -30.27
CA ALA A 794 7.43 -11.06 -29.53
C ALA A 794 7.27 -9.62 -30.06
N SER A 795 6.16 -8.98 -29.70
CA SER A 795 5.95 -7.55 -29.94
C SER A 795 5.32 -6.94 -28.71
N TYR A 796 5.87 -5.82 -28.25
CA TYR A 796 5.41 -5.12 -27.06
C TYR A 796 4.66 -3.86 -27.49
N ASP A 797 3.61 -3.51 -26.77
CA ASP A 797 2.92 -2.24 -26.92
C ASP A 797 2.82 -1.62 -25.54
N ILE A 798 3.46 -0.47 -25.36
CA ILE A 798 3.62 0.18 -24.05
C ILE A 798 2.94 1.54 -24.05
N ASN A 799 2.38 1.94 -22.92
CA ASN A 799 1.83 3.29 -22.70
C ASN A 799 2.36 3.94 -21.42
N TYR A 800 3.37 3.31 -20.82
CA TYR A 800 4.08 3.76 -19.64
C TYR A 800 5.50 3.19 -19.69
N TYR A 801 6.50 3.96 -19.28
CA TYR A 801 7.76 3.40 -18.82
C TYR A 801 8.42 4.27 -17.77
N GLU A 802 9.31 3.67 -17.00
CA GLU A 802 10.17 4.32 -16.02
C GLU A 802 11.57 3.71 -16.02
N ILE A 803 12.56 4.53 -15.69
CA ILE A 803 13.95 4.16 -15.48
C ILE A 803 14.34 4.67 -14.10
N ARG A 804 14.86 3.81 -13.23
CA ARG A 804 15.23 4.12 -11.84
C ARG A 804 16.75 4.00 -11.63
N SER A 805 17.29 4.72 -10.66
CA SER A 805 18.68 4.63 -10.18
C SER A 805 18.74 5.06 -8.72
N GLU A 806 19.20 4.20 -7.80
CA GLU A 806 19.32 4.54 -6.38
C GLU A 806 20.41 5.58 -6.14
N SER A 807 21.53 5.48 -6.86
CA SER A 807 22.69 6.37 -6.79
C SER A 807 22.51 7.74 -7.46
N GLY A 808 21.41 7.94 -8.20
CA GLY A 808 21.07 9.22 -8.82
C GLY A 808 21.82 9.49 -10.13
N ALA A 809 21.98 8.48 -10.99
CA ALA A 809 22.81 8.56 -12.20
C ALA A 809 22.08 9.00 -13.49
N LEU A 810 20.79 9.36 -13.39
CA LEU A 810 19.97 9.81 -14.52
C LEU A 810 20.02 11.34 -14.68
N THR A 811 19.52 11.84 -15.82
CA THR A 811 19.45 13.28 -16.10
C THR A 811 18.31 13.62 -17.05
N THR A 812 17.36 14.42 -16.59
CA THR A 812 16.36 15.09 -17.46
C THR A 812 17.00 16.07 -18.46
N SER A 813 18.25 16.51 -18.24
CA SER A 813 19.01 17.34 -19.17
C SER A 813 19.73 16.49 -20.21
N GLY A 814 19.05 16.20 -21.32
CA GLY A 814 19.60 15.46 -22.47
C GLY A 814 18.70 14.31 -22.91
N TRP A 815 17.95 13.74 -21.98
CA TRP A 815 16.79 12.89 -22.23
C TRP A 815 15.77 13.62 -23.12
N SER A 816 15.16 12.88 -24.05
CA SER A 816 14.20 13.38 -25.02
C SER A 816 12.90 12.55 -25.07
N GLY A 817 12.76 11.58 -24.18
CA GLY A 817 11.60 10.69 -24.17
C GLY A 817 11.37 9.89 -25.46
N ILE A 818 10.19 9.30 -25.56
CA ILE A 818 9.71 8.52 -26.71
C ILE A 818 9.20 9.42 -27.86
N ASP A 819 8.74 10.64 -27.56
CA ASP A 819 8.19 11.57 -28.55
C ASP A 819 9.23 12.54 -29.16
N GLY A 820 10.37 12.74 -28.48
CA GLY A 820 11.41 13.71 -28.84
C GLY A 820 11.37 15.04 -28.06
N GLY A 821 10.57 15.14 -27.00
CA GLY A 821 10.45 16.31 -26.13
C GLY A 821 9.49 17.38 -26.66
N ALA A 822 8.24 17.00 -26.98
CA ALA A 822 7.19 17.97 -27.27
C ALA A 822 6.74 18.71 -26.00
N ALA A 823 5.88 19.72 -26.18
CA ALA A 823 5.26 20.43 -25.07
C ALA A 823 4.02 19.65 -24.57
N PRO A 824 3.66 19.70 -23.27
CA PRO A 824 2.48 19.04 -22.67
C PRO A 824 1.09 19.55 -23.14
N SER A 825 0.92 19.84 -24.42
CA SER A 825 -0.28 20.47 -25.00
C SER A 825 -0.89 19.73 -26.20
N GLU A 826 -0.23 18.69 -26.72
CA GLU A 826 -0.79 17.79 -27.74
C GLU A 826 -0.46 16.34 -27.34
N VAL A 827 -1.47 15.59 -26.87
CA VAL A 827 -1.29 14.30 -26.18
C VAL A 827 -0.46 13.33 -27.02
N SER A 828 0.74 13.08 -26.52
CA SER A 828 1.73 12.16 -27.06
C SER A 828 2.33 11.39 -25.88
N TRP A 829 3.66 11.30 -25.74
CA TRP A 829 4.25 10.83 -24.47
C TRP A 829 4.54 12.05 -23.61
N GLU A 830 4.22 11.97 -22.32
CA GLU A 830 4.34 13.08 -21.39
C GLU A 830 5.25 12.70 -20.22
N GLN A 831 6.23 13.57 -19.94
CA GLN A 831 7.14 13.45 -18.79
C GLN A 831 6.36 13.47 -17.47
N ALA A 832 6.51 12.42 -16.67
CA ALA A 832 5.97 12.35 -15.32
C ALA A 832 6.72 13.25 -14.33
N GLY A 833 5.98 13.82 -13.37
CA GLY A 833 6.44 14.86 -12.44
C GLY A 833 7.67 14.51 -11.60
N GLY A 834 7.75 13.28 -11.08
CA GLY A 834 8.88 12.80 -10.30
C GLY A 834 10.19 12.57 -11.08
N SER A 835 10.24 12.82 -12.39
CA SER A 835 11.45 12.60 -13.20
C SER A 835 12.58 13.59 -12.86
N ASP A 836 13.67 13.09 -12.30
CA ASP A 836 14.80 13.87 -11.79
C ASP A 836 16.20 13.29 -12.14
N ALA A 837 16.97 12.83 -11.14
CA ALA A 837 18.24 12.11 -11.27
C ALA A 837 18.15 10.66 -10.77
N ASN A 838 17.16 10.35 -9.94
CA ASN A 838 16.85 9.01 -9.43
C ASN A 838 15.76 8.31 -10.26
N LEU A 839 14.93 9.06 -10.98
CA LEU A 839 13.85 8.56 -11.83
C LEU A 839 13.81 9.29 -13.19
N LEU A 840 13.44 8.60 -14.26
CA LEU A 840 12.94 9.18 -15.52
C LEU A 840 11.73 8.36 -15.98
N ALA A 841 10.54 8.97 -16.11
CA ALA A 841 9.33 8.25 -16.49
C ALA A 841 8.43 9.05 -17.45
N GLU A 842 7.75 8.36 -18.36
CA GLU A 842 6.74 8.93 -19.24
C GLU A 842 5.44 8.11 -19.29
N THR A 843 4.34 8.82 -19.49
CA THR A 843 2.97 8.29 -19.54
C THR A 843 2.30 8.62 -20.88
N ASN A 844 1.35 7.79 -21.31
CA ASN A 844 0.53 8.06 -22.49
C ASN A 844 -0.92 7.55 -22.31
N LEU A 845 -1.83 8.44 -21.92
CA LEU A 845 -3.24 8.09 -21.67
C LEU A 845 -4.00 7.54 -22.89
N SER A 846 -3.70 8.04 -24.09
CA SER A 846 -4.59 7.89 -25.26
C SER A 846 -3.99 7.13 -26.45
N GLY A 847 -2.76 6.65 -26.31
CA GLY A 847 -2.02 5.90 -27.31
C GLY A 847 -0.94 5.03 -26.68
N SER A 848 -0.07 4.48 -27.53
CA SER A 848 0.97 3.54 -27.14
C SER A 848 2.14 3.57 -28.14
N ALA A 849 3.28 3.01 -27.74
CA ALA A 849 4.44 2.77 -28.58
C ALA A 849 4.63 1.26 -28.79
N ALA A 850 4.48 0.82 -30.04
CA ALA A 850 4.62 -0.57 -30.44
C ALA A 850 6.04 -0.88 -30.91
N PHE A 851 6.66 -1.90 -30.32
CA PHE A 851 7.98 -2.41 -30.62
C PHE A 851 7.88 -3.83 -31.20
N GLY A 852 8.02 -3.98 -32.51
CA GLY A 852 8.16 -5.29 -33.15
C GLY A 852 9.56 -5.90 -32.95
N PRO A 853 9.79 -7.17 -33.36
CA PRO A 853 11.10 -7.81 -33.27
C PRO A 853 12.18 -6.97 -33.95
N SER A 854 13.29 -6.72 -33.24
CA SER A 854 14.40 -5.84 -33.64
C SER A 854 14.06 -4.34 -33.84
N ASP A 855 12.88 -3.85 -33.45
CA ASP A 855 12.62 -2.41 -33.40
C ASP A 855 13.36 -1.75 -32.22
N SER A 856 13.76 -0.50 -32.41
CA SER A 856 14.53 0.27 -31.42
C SER A 856 14.24 1.77 -31.50
N LEU A 857 14.20 2.43 -30.35
CA LEU A 857 13.84 3.84 -30.21
C LEU A 857 14.73 4.53 -29.18
N SER A 858 15.40 5.63 -29.58
CA SER A 858 16.27 6.39 -28.67
C SER A 858 15.45 7.28 -27.75
N LEU A 859 15.87 7.34 -26.49
CA LEU A 859 15.36 8.26 -25.47
C LEU A 859 16.27 9.49 -25.27
N GLY A 860 17.25 9.70 -26.14
CA GLY A 860 18.25 10.75 -25.98
C GLY A 860 19.28 10.47 -24.88
N GLY A 861 19.92 11.53 -24.39
CA GLY A 861 21.04 11.48 -23.43
C GLY A 861 20.58 11.55 -21.97
N GLY A 862 19.87 10.53 -21.49
CA GLY A 862 19.31 10.50 -20.13
C GLY A 862 20.18 9.86 -19.04
N TYR A 863 21.34 9.28 -19.39
CA TYR A 863 22.29 8.71 -18.43
C TYR A 863 23.51 9.63 -18.27
N ALA A 864 23.87 10.00 -17.04
CA ALA A 864 24.95 10.94 -16.76
C ALA A 864 26.34 10.28 -16.81
N GLY A 865 26.43 9.02 -16.35
CA GLY A 865 27.64 8.18 -16.31
C GLY A 865 28.76 8.65 -15.38
N PRO A 866 29.76 7.80 -15.06
CA PRO A 866 29.91 6.39 -15.45
C PRO A 866 29.82 5.41 -14.26
N THR A 867 29.23 5.80 -13.13
CA THR A 867 29.39 5.10 -11.82
C THR A 867 28.10 4.50 -11.25
N ALA A 868 27.26 3.88 -12.08
CA ALA A 868 26.01 3.28 -11.63
C ALA A 868 25.64 2.03 -12.46
N ASP A 869 25.84 0.86 -11.85
CA ASP A 869 25.35 -0.43 -12.34
C ASP A 869 23.94 -0.75 -11.75
N ASP A 870 23.27 0.25 -11.17
CA ASP A 870 22.03 0.14 -10.38
C ASP A 870 20.75 0.47 -11.15
N LEU A 871 20.84 0.62 -12.47
CA LEU A 871 19.72 1.04 -13.29
C LEU A 871 18.63 -0.04 -13.31
N GLU A 872 17.39 0.38 -13.09
CA GLU A 872 16.21 -0.45 -13.34
C GLU A 872 15.40 0.13 -14.49
N PHE A 873 14.73 -0.72 -15.26
CA PHE A 873 13.84 -0.31 -16.34
C PHE A 873 12.53 -1.08 -16.23
N TYR A 874 11.41 -0.38 -16.16
CA TYR A 874 10.08 -0.97 -16.14
C TYR A 874 9.20 -0.36 -17.23
N TYR A 875 8.27 -1.14 -17.76
CA TYR A 875 7.29 -0.67 -18.73
C TYR A 875 5.90 -1.24 -18.45
N GLY A 876 4.88 -0.41 -18.70
CA GLY A 876 3.47 -0.75 -18.55
C GLY A 876 2.77 -0.83 -19.91
N ALA A 877 1.82 -1.75 -20.04
CA ALA A 877 1.07 -2.00 -21.27
C ALA A 877 -0.39 -1.53 -21.15
N PRO A 878 -1.05 -1.12 -22.25
CA PRO A 878 -2.45 -0.68 -22.23
C PRO A 878 -3.39 -1.74 -21.63
N GLY A 879 -4.02 -1.41 -20.49
CA GLY A 879 -4.94 -2.31 -19.78
C GLY A 879 -4.26 -3.43 -18.98
N SER A 880 -2.96 -3.34 -18.73
CA SER A 880 -2.27 -4.08 -17.66
C SER A 880 -2.45 -3.36 -16.33
N ASP A 881 -2.46 -4.10 -15.22
CA ASP A 881 -2.27 -3.57 -13.86
C ASP A 881 -0.85 -3.85 -13.31
N GLN A 882 -0.03 -4.62 -14.05
CA GLN A 882 1.36 -4.92 -13.72
C GLN A 882 2.34 -4.14 -14.59
N LEU A 883 3.42 -3.64 -13.97
CA LEU A 883 4.65 -3.28 -14.64
C LEU A 883 5.47 -4.52 -15.00
N VAL A 884 6.23 -4.44 -16.09
CA VAL A 884 7.19 -5.47 -16.51
C VAL A 884 8.60 -4.90 -16.44
N ARG A 885 9.48 -5.50 -15.64
CA ARG A 885 10.91 -5.13 -15.58
C ARG A 885 11.63 -5.64 -16.83
N GLY A 886 12.24 -4.74 -17.59
CA GLY A 886 13.03 -5.06 -18.78
C GLY A 886 14.48 -5.41 -18.46
N TYR A 887 15.26 -5.74 -19.49
CA TYR A 887 16.70 -5.92 -19.39
C TYR A 887 17.43 -4.56 -19.37
N ILE A 888 18.65 -4.53 -18.82
CA ILE A 888 19.61 -3.45 -18.99
C ILE A 888 20.79 -3.98 -19.82
N GLU A 889 21.25 -3.22 -20.82
CA GLU A 889 22.47 -3.54 -21.56
C GLU A 889 23.39 -2.30 -21.64
N PHE A 890 24.50 -2.33 -20.89
CA PHE A 890 25.55 -1.31 -21.02
C PHE A 890 26.43 -1.60 -22.23
N VAL A 891 26.30 -0.78 -23.27
CA VAL A 891 27.05 -0.90 -24.52
C VAL A 891 28.14 0.16 -24.59
N GLN A 892 29.39 -0.26 -24.72
CA GLN A 892 30.45 0.65 -25.15
C GLN A 892 30.15 1.12 -26.57
N SER A 893 29.72 2.39 -26.70
CA SER A 893 29.60 3.04 -28.00
C SER A 893 30.98 3.09 -28.64
N ALA A 894 31.09 2.67 -29.89
CA ALA A 894 32.31 2.79 -30.67
C ALA A 894 32.52 4.26 -31.05
N GLY A 895 32.94 5.05 -30.07
CA GLY A 895 33.02 6.50 -30.12
C GLY A 895 33.95 6.99 -31.22
N LEU A 896 33.75 8.24 -31.62
CA LEU A 896 34.39 8.81 -32.78
C LEU A 896 35.89 8.99 -32.50
N PRO A 897 36.83 8.25 -33.13
CA PRO A 897 38.19 8.18 -32.58
C PRO A 897 38.89 9.55 -32.64
N GLY A 898 39.35 10.06 -31.50
CA GLY A 898 39.82 11.44 -31.33
C GLY A 898 38.84 12.43 -30.70
N ASP A 899 37.58 12.05 -30.48
CA ASP A 899 36.50 12.80 -29.80
C ASP A 899 36.68 12.70 -28.28
N PHE A 900 37.78 13.26 -27.77
CA PHE A 900 38.24 13.09 -26.40
C PHE A 900 37.34 13.77 -25.35
N ASN A 901 36.39 14.62 -25.74
CA ASN A 901 35.33 15.09 -24.84
C ASN A 901 33.97 14.39 -25.08
N SER A 902 33.87 13.49 -26.06
CA SER A 902 32.63 12.81 -26.48
C SER A 902 31.47 13.76 -26.85
N ASP A 903 31.76 14.96 -27.39
CA ASP A 903 30.73 15.89 -27.86
C ASP A 903 30.15 15.53 -29.25
N GLY A 904 30.67 14.46 -29.88
CA GLY A 904 30.24 13.95 -31.17
C GLY A 904 30.96 14.58 -32.35
N ILE A 905 31.91 15.50 -32.10
CA ILE A 905 32.61 16.30 -33.12
C ILE A 905 34.08 16.43 -32.78
N VAL A 906 34.99 15.72 -33.48
CA VAL A 906 36.44 15.87 -33.26
C VAL A 906 36.87 17.31 -33.61
N ASN A 907 37.09 18.14 -32.60
CA ASN A 907 37.26 19.58 -32.72
C ASN A 907 38.44 20.10 -31.87
N ALA A 908 38.40 21.38 -31.50
CA ALA A 908 39.47 22.03 -30.75
C ALA A 908 39.36 21.83 -29.23
N ALA A 909 38.20 21.37 -28.73
CA ALA A 909 37.99 21.02 -27.33
C ALA A 909 38.78 19.77 -26.93
N ASP A 910 38.72 18.71 -27.74
CA ASP A 910 39.42 17.42 -27.53
C ASP A 910 40.92 17.59 -27.37
N TYR A 911 41.50 18.49 -28.17
CA TYR A 911 42.91 18.85 -28.08
C TYR A 911 43.29 19.39 -26.69
N THR A 912 42.36 20.00 -25.96
CA THR A 912 42.61 20.43 -24.57
C THR A 912 42.55 19.25 -23.59
N VAL A 913 41.60 18.31 -23.74
CA VAL A 913 41.56 17.06 -22.95
C VAL A 913 42.86 16.28 -23.10
N TRP A 914 43.26 15.96 -24.33
CA TRP A 914 44.52 15.27 -24.60
C TRP A 914 45.75 16.07 -24.14
N ARG A 915 45.74 17.41 -24.27
CA ARG A 915 46.87 18.24 -23.84
C ARG A 915 47.07 18.21 -22.33
N ASP A 916 45.99 18.16 -21.57
CA ASP A 916 46.02 18.21 -20.10
C ASP A 916 46.27 16.82 -19.49
N ALA A 917 45.86 15.73 -20.18
CA ALA A 917 46.16 14.35 -19.78
C ALA A 917 47.55 13.82 -20.26
N LEU A 918 48.22 14.54 -21.17
CA LEU A 918 49.45 14.11 -21.86
C LEU A 918 50.56 13.57 -20.93
N GLY A 919 50.89 12.28 -21.11
CA GLY A 919 51.92 11.56 -20.35
C GLY A 919 51.41 10.86 -19.09
N GLY A 920 50.10 10.86 -18.85
CA GLY A 920 49.45 10.00 -17.86
C GLY A 920 49.34 8.54 -18.32
N PRO A 921 49.09 7.60 -17.38
CA PRO A 921 48.54 6.29 -17.74
C PRO A 921 47.15 6.45 -18.34
N ASP A 922 46.80 5.59 -19.28
CA ASP A 922 45.52 5.64 -19.99
C ASP A 922 45.03 4.23 -20.32
N ASP A 923 44.90 3.41 -19.26
CA ASP A 923 44.37 2.05 -19.40
C ASP A 923 42.94 2.13 -19.97
N GLU A 924 42.75 1.47 -21.11
CA GLU A 924 41.51 1.46 -21.92
C GLU A 924 41.00 2.86 -22.36
N ASP A 925 41.95 3.77 -22.64
CA ASP A 925 41.73 5.12 -23.20
C ASP A 925 40.77 6.02 -22.38
N THR A 926 40.60 5.69 -21.09
CA THR A 926 39.63 6.31 -20.17
C THR A 926 39.92 7.79 -19.88
N ALA A 927 41.17 8.24 -19.90
CA ALA A 927 41.56 9.65 -19.78
C ALA A 927 41.28 10.47 -21.05
N LEU A 928 40.90 9.80 -22.14
CA LEU A 928 40.56 10.35 -23.45
C LEU A 928 39.12 10.00 -23.88
N GLY A 929 38.22 9.75 -22.92
CA GLY A 929 36.80 9.45 -23.19
C GLY A 929 36.60 8.14 -23.95
N MET A 930 37.51 7.17 -23.80
CA MET A 930 37.55 5.89 -24.53
C MET A 930 37.76 6.03 -26.05
N ASN A 931 38.19 7.22 -26.52
CA ASN A 931 38.35 7.55 -27.94
C ASN A 931 39.83 7.68 -28.36
N GLY A 932 40.77 7.15 -27.56
CA GLY A 932 42.23 7.13 -27.78
C GLY A 932 42.70 6.11 -28.84
N ASP A 933 44.02 5.85 -28.88
CA ASP A 933 44.63 4.91 -29.82
C ASP A 933 44.92 3.49 -29.26
N GLY A 934 44.44 3.18 -28.06
CA GLY A 934 44.53 1.87 -27.42
C GLY A 934 45.91 1.52 -26.89
N SER A 935 46.78 2.51 -26.67
CA SER A 935 48.19 2.30 -26.30
C SER A 935 48.48 2.24 -24.80
N GLY A 936 47.51 2.56 -23.94
CA GLY A 936 47.63 2.48 -22.48
C GLY A 936 48.29 3.70 -21.82
N VAL A 937 48.62 4.75 -22.59
CA VAL A 937 49.27 5.99 -22.12
C VAL A 937 48.90 7.15 -23.04
N VAL A 938 48.52 8.31 -22.50
CA VAL A 938 48.25 9.51 -23.32
C VAL A 938 49.56 9.99 -23.96
N ASP A 939 49.68 9.83 -25.28
CA ASP A 939 50.96 9.84 -25.99
C ASP A 939 50.88 10.72 -27.27
N GLN A 940 51.88 10.59 -28.15
CA GLN A 940 51.86 11.15 -29.49
C GLN A 940 50.89 10.40 -30.43
N GLY A 941 50.55 9.15 -30.15
CA GLY A 941 49.56 8.33 -30.85
C GLY A 941 48.18 8.97 -30.95
N ASP A 942 47.59 9.31 -29.81
CA ASP A 942 46.26 9.93 -29.69
C ASP A 942 46.18 11.26 -30.44
N TYR A 943 47.21 12.11 -30.33
CA TYR A 943 47.28 13.34 -31.13
C TYR A 943 47.35 13.06 -32.64
N ASN A 944 47.94 11.95 -33.07
CA ASN A 944 47.86 11.54 -34.48
C ASN A 944 46.45 11.07 -34.85
N LEU A 945 45.70 10.43 -33.94
CA LEU A 945 44.32 10.00 -34.12
C LEU A 945 43.37 11.21 -34.23
N TRP A 946 43.34 12.06 -33.20
CA TRP A 946 42.63 13.35 -33.20
C TRP A 946 42.92 14.17 -34.46
N ARG A 947 44.20 14.34 -34.83
CA ARG A 947 44.57 15.12 -36.03
C ARG A 947 44.18 14.42 -37.35
N GLN A 948 43.97 13.10 -37.37
CA GLN A 948 43.47 12.39 -38.55
C GLN A 948 41.95 12.55 -38.70
N ASN A 949 41.23 12.63 -37.59
CA ASN A 949 39.77 12.71 -37.59
C ASN A 949 39.22 14.13 -37.35
N TYR A 950 40.06 15.14 -37.11
CA TYR A 950 39.65 16.53 -36.89
C TYR A 950 38.69 17.06 -37.97
N GLY A 951 37.49 17.48 -37.54
CA GLY A 951 36.38 17.89 -38.38
C GLY A 951 35.45 16.74 -38.82
N ALA A 952 35.65 15.53 -38.31
CA ALA A 952 34.65 14.48 -38.35
C ALA A 952 33.54 14.75 -37.32
N THR A 953 32.36 14.23 -37.61
CA THR A 953 31.17 14.26 -36.75
C THR A 953 30.59 12.86 -36.73
N SER A 954 30.05 12.43 -35.60
CA SER A 954 29.20 11.23 -35.54
C SER A 954 28.02 11.42 -36.51
N ALA A 955 27.69 10.37 -37.27
CA ALA A 955 26.56 10.43 -38.17
C ALA A 955 25.27 10.42 -37.32
N PRO A 956 24.26 11.27 -37.62
CA PRO A 956 22.96 11.13 -36.99
C PRO A 956 22.41 9.75 -37.28
N GLU A 957 22.01 9.02 -36.25
CA GLU A 957 21.30 7.76 -36.45
C GLU A 957 20.01 8.05 -37.22
N ALA A 958 19.79 7.28 -38.30
CA ALA A 958 18.76 7.59 -39.26
C ALA A 958 17.41 7.10 -38.74
N GLY A 959 16.76 7.91 -37.90
CA GLY A 959 15.44 7.65 -37.30
C GLY A 959 14.48 7.01 -38.29
N ALA A 960 14.24 5.71 -38.11
CA ALA A 960 13.61 4.84 -39.08
C ALA A 960 12.08 4.99 -39.04
N THR A 961 11.58 6.15 -39.46
CA THR A 961 10.14 6.44 -39.53
C THR A 961 9.42 5.43 -40.46
N SER A 962 8.82 4.43 -39.82
CA SER A 962 8.12 3.27 -40.39
C SER A 962 6.78 3.67 -41.04
N THR A 963 6.86 4.54 -42.05
CA THR A 963 5.71 5.09 -42.78
C THR A 963 4.86 3.98 -43.40
N PRO A 964 3.61 3.74 -42.93
CA PRO A 964 2.81 2.62 -43.40
C PRO A 964 2.34 2.80 -44.86
N GLU A 965 2.56 1.81 -45.73
CA GLU A 965 2.06 1.82 -47.12
C GLU A 965 0.75 1.01 -47.30
N PRO A 966 -0.43 1.66 -47.27
CA PRO A 966 -1.64 1.13 -47.91
C PRO A 966 -1.98 1.85 -49.24
N ALA A 967 -1.54 3.11 -49.41
CA ALA A 967 -1.99 3.96 -50.52
C ALA A 967 -1.32 3.67 -51.88
N SER A 968 -0.02 3.39 -51.88
CA SER A 968 0.81 3.25 -53.10
C SER A 968 0.34 2.10 -53.99
N ALA A 969 0.10 0.92 -53.41
CA ALA A 969 -0.39 -0.26 -54.12
C ALA A 969 -1.78 -0.02 -54.76
N VAL A 970 -2.69 0.66 -54.04
CA VAL A 970 -4.03 0.99 -54.53
C VAL A 970 -3.96 1.95 -55.71
N LEU A 971 -3.11 2.98 -55.66
CA LEU A 971 -2.93 3.92 -56.77
C LEU A 971 -2.36 3.23 -58.03
N VAL A 972 -1.42 2.29 -57.88
CA VAL A 972 -0.89 1.48 -59.00
C VAL A 972 -1.96 0.52 -59.56
N ALA A 973 -2.77 -0.11 -58.71
CA ALA A 973 -3.89 -0.97 -59.13
C ALA A 973 -4.96 -0.18 -59.91
N VAL A 974 -5.35 0.99 -59.42
CA VAL A 974 -6.33 1.88 -60.11
C VAL A 974 -5.75 2.41 -61.43
N ALA A 975 -4.48 2.80 -61.46
CA ALA A 975 -3.82 3.29 -62.68
C ALA A 975 -3.71 2.20 -63.77
N THR A 976 -3.37 0.96 -63.40
CA THR A 976 -3.27 -0.16 -64.34
C THR A 976 -4.65 -0.57 -64.88
N LEU A 977 -5.67 -0.66 -64.03
CA LEU A 977 -7.06 -0.94 -64.45
C LEU A 977 -7.62 0.15 -65.38
N ALA A 978 -7.35 1.43 -65.10
CA ALA A 978 -7.71 2.54 -65.98
C ALA A 978 -6.97 2.48 -67.34
N GLY A 979 -5.68 2.12 -67.32
CA GLY A 979 -4.85 1.96 -68.52
C GLY A 979 -5.36 0.88 -69.47
N VAL A 980 -5.72 -0.30 -68.94
CA VAL A 980 -6.25 -1.42 -69.75
C VAL A 980 -7.59 -1.06 -70.40
N ARG A 981 -8.49 -0.39 -69.69
CA ARG A 981 -9.82 0.01 -70.23
C ARG A 981 -9.72 0.96 -71.43
N ARG A 982 -8.64 1.74 -71.55
CA ARG A 982 -8.46 2.71 -72.65
C ARG A 982 -7.91 2.10 -73.96
N ARG A 983 -7.53 0.82 -73.98
CA ARG A 983 -7.06 0.10 -75.20
C ARG A 983 -8.14 -0.76 -75.91
N ARG A 984 -9.42 -0.71 -75.49
CA ARG A 984 -10.53 -1.47 -76.11
C ARG A 984 -11.69 -0.61 -76.65
N ARG A 985 -11.39 0.60 -77.12
CA ARG A 985 -12.27 1.41 -77.99
C ARG A 985 -11.47 2.11 -79.10
N GLY A 986 -10.91 1.27 -79.97
CA GLY A 986 -10.82 1.56 -81.41
C GLY A 986 -11.89 0.75 -82.12
#